data_AF-A0A661LLY0-F1
#
_entry.id   AF-A0A661LLY0-F1
#
_cell.length_a   1.000
_cell.length_b   1.000
_cell.length_c   1.000
_cell.angle_alpha   90.00
_cell.angle_beta   90.00
_cell.angle_gamma   90.00
#
_symmetry.space_group_name_H-M   'P 1'
#
loop_
_entity.id
_entity.type
_entity.pdbx_description
1 polymer ?
#
loop_
_entity_poly.entity_id
_entity_poly.type
_entity_poly.pdbx_seq_one_letter_code
_entity_poly.pdbx_strand_id
1 'polypeptide(L)'
;MLIVFIFIFIEPSFLEIVELKTLDLRFKSRGTMKPHDAVVLAVIDEKSLNREGRWPWPRSKIAKLIDYLSDDGAKVIGFDIGFLEPDENTNLKLIGQFEQKIEHLQLKDNRIKEFIKESKLRADNDLILANAMRRSRAKIVLGHFFYMSQAALNYEIEQKDIERQLQRINNSKYPMTMYDGEQGMQIDPFIAKYIAYIPEANIDILSQAADSSGYFNMVPDEDGFVRWMPLIFKCGQEIYAPLSIQSAWHYLDQPQLMVEVADYGIQGIRMGERFIPTAEDGKMLINYLGPEKTFPYYSISDIIQGNIPKGTFNDKIVMVGATAIAIYDIRSTPLSSSGEYPGLEIHATVINNIITNNFLKKPKWTTIFDALAILIIGLFTGVVVRRVGALKGILFSSVLFIIYIWISYWLFIYWGIWVNIIYPLLVLILVYTSLTVYRYLTEERERKKIKGAFTYYVSSSVVNEMLKHPEKLKLGGDRKELSVLFSDIRGFTTIAEGLTPEELVHLLNEYLTVMTDVIFKYDGTLDKYMGDAIMAIYGAPLDLPDHSIKACHSALEMIKELKNLNQKWIGEGKQPMDIGIGINTGPMMVGNMGSDQRFDFTAMGDSVNLGSRLEGANKSYKTNIIISEFTFKKVKNEFICMELDSVRVKGKKRPVKIYNLAGYKDLPGIQEEIINQFNQGLTFYKNRKWDKAIHIFENITAMDPDLHVAQVYIKRCFDLKKSPPPVDWDGVYTMTTK
;
A
#
# COMPACT_ATOMS: atom_id res chain seq x y z
N MET A 1 -7.46 4.67 10.24
CA MET A 1 -7.21 4.94 11.67
C MET A 1 -8.05 4.03 12.56
N LEU A 2 -9.39 4.12 12.54
CA LEU A 2 -10.26 3.28 13.39
C LEU A 2 -9.98 1.77 13.27
N ILE A 3 -9.78 1.26 12.04
CA ILE A 3 -9.45 -0.15 11.80
C ILE A 3 -8.16 -0.57 12.54
N VAL A 4 -7.10 0.23 12.46
CA VAL A 4 -5.83 -0.10 13.13
C VAL A 4 -5.94 0.10 14.64
N PHE A 5 -6.76 1.04 15.09
CA PHE A 5 -7.07 1.21 16.51
C PHE A 5 -7.77 -0.04 17.07
N ILE A 6 -8.71 -0.62 16.33
CA ILE A 6 -9.35 -1.90 16.70
C ILE A 6 -8.32 -3.04 16.76
N PHE A 7 -7.33 -3.06 15.86
CA PHE A 7 -6.29 -4.10 15.87
C PHE A 7 -5.40 -4.08 17.12
N ILE A 8 -5.28 -2.96 17.85
CA ILE A 8 -4.59 -2.95 19.15
C ILE A 8 -5.33 -3.81 20.19
N PHE A 9 -6.66 -3.87 20.13
CA PHE A 9 -7.45 -4.61 21.12
C PHE A 9 -7.70 -6.07 20.71
N ILE A 10 -7.71 -6.35 19.40
CA ILE A 10 -7.89 -7.71 18.88
C ILE A 10 -6.56 -8.48 18.87
N GLU A 11 -5.43 -7.79 18.77
CA GLU A 11 -4.08 -8.37 18.68
C GLU A 11 -4.02 -9.53 17.66
N PRO A 12 -4.28 -9.27 16.37
CA PRO A 12 -4.28 -10.35 15.38
C PRO A 12 -2.88 -10.99 15.30
N SER A 13 -2.82 -12.30 15.42
CA SER A 13 -1.59 -13.08 15.59
C SER A 13 -0.48 -12.74 14.59
N PHE A 14 -0.83 -12.50 13.31
CA PHE A 14 0.16 -12.14 12.30
C PHE A 14 0.86 -10.79 12.58
N LEU A 15 0.17 -9.79 13.13
CA LEU A 15 0.79 -8.51 13.49
C LEU A 15 1.65 -8.64 14.74
N GLU A 16 1.21 -9.47 15.70
CA GLU A 16 1.99 -9.76 16.90
C GLU A 16 3.30 -10.46 16.57
N ILE A 17 3.28 -11.47 15.69
CA ILE A 17 4.50 -12.15 15.22
C ILE A 17 5.46 -11.15 14.57
N VAL A 18 4.96 -10.23 13.74
CA VAL A 18 5.80 -9.21 13.11
C VAL A 18 6.39 -8.25 14.17
N GLU A 19 5.60 -7.84 15.16
CA GLU A 19 6.08 -7.02 16.27
C GLU A 19 7.16 -7.74 17.09
N LEU A 20 6.99 -9.04 17.40
CA LEU A 20 8.00 -9.88 18.06
C LEU A 20 9.31 -9.94 17.27
N LYS A 21 9.25 -10.00 15.93
CA LYS A 21 10.46 -9.89 15.09
C LYS A 21 11.09 -8.51 15.17
N THR A 22 10.31 -7.43 15.34
CA THR A 22 10.91 -6.11 15.59
C THR A 22 11.61 -6.06 16.95
N LEU A 23 11.07 -6.74 17.98
CA LEU A 23 11.72 -6.85 19.28
C LEU A 23 13.06 -7.58 19.16
N ASP A 24 13.12 -8.67 18.38
CA ASP A 24 14.37 -9.38 18.10
C ASP A 24 15.41 -8.48 17.42
N LEU A 25 14.98 -7.67 16.45
CA LEU A 25 15.85 -6.70 15.79
C LEU A 25 16.37 -5.63 16.77
N ARG A 26 15.57 -5.21 17.76
CA ARG A 26 16.01 -4.28 18.82
C ARG A 26 17.10 -4.90 19.69
N PHE A 27 16.97 -6.19 20.06
CA PHE A 27 18.04 -6.90 20.77
C PHE A 27 19.32 -6.98 19.93
N LYS A 28 19.21 -7.41 18.67
CA LYS A 28 20.37 -7.55 17.77
C LYS A 28 21.07 -6.22 17.51
N SER A 29 20.32 -5.14 17.33
CA SER A 29 20.88 -3.80 17.10
C SER A 29 21.49 -3.16 18.35
N ARG A 30 20.96 -3.47 19.55
CA ARG A 30 21.57 -3.05 20.82
C ARG A 30 22.97 -3.65 21.01
N GLY A 31 23.19 -4.87 20.51
CA GLY A 31 24.43 -5.61 20.70
C GLY A 31 24.57 -6.21 22.09
N THR A 32 25.75 -6.77 22.37
CA THR A 32 26.05 -7.48 23.62
C THR A 32 26.32 -6.53 24.78
N MET A 33 25.67 -6.77 25.91
CA MET A 33 25.88 -6.13 27.20
C MET A 33 26.74 -7.01 28.09
N LYS A 34 27.60 -6.38 28.91
CA LYS A 34 28.42 -7.12 29.88
C LYS A 34 27.54 -7.64 31.03
N PRO A 35 27.60 -8.95 31.38
CA PRO A 35 26.90 -9.48 32.55
C PRO A 35 27.54 -9.00 33.85
N HIS A 36 26.77 -9.04 34.93
CA HIS A 36 27.26 -8.80 36.29
C HIS A 36 28.19 -9.96 36.72
N ASP A 37 29.29 -9.63 37.39
CA ASP A 37 30.34 -10.62 37.75
C ASP A 37 29.90 -11.66 38.80
N ALA A 38 28.68 -11.52 39.34
CA ALA A 38 28.11 -12.38 40.37
C ALA A 38 27.56 -13.71 39.82
N VAL A 39 27.32 -13.83 38.51
CA VAL A 39 26.72 -15.03 37.92
C VAL A 39 27.73 -15.73 37.03
N VAL A 40 27.97 -17.02 37.29
CA VAL A 40 28.87 -17.87 36.51
C VAL A 40 28.25 -19.24 36.28
N LEU A 41 28.66 -19.91 35.20
CA LEU A 41 28.11 -21.22 34.84
C LEU A 41 29.15 -22.33 35.03
N ALA A 42 28.78 -23.37 35.76
CA ALA A 42 29.53 -24.62 35.86
C ALA A 42 28.87 -25.65 34.95
N VAL A 43 29.50 -25.95 33.82
CA VAL A 43 28.85 -26.63 32.70
C VAL A 43 29.31 -28.08 32.53
N ILE A 44 28.35 -28.96 32.25
CA ILE A 44 28.62 -30.29 31.69
C ILE A 44 28.80 -30.11 30.18
N ASP A 45 30.03 -29.84 29.78
CA ASP A 45 30.44 -29.69 28.38
C ASP A 45 31.04 -30.97 27.80
N GLU A 46 31.34 -30.98 26.51
CA GLU A 46 31.98 -32.12 25.82
C GLU A 46 33.31 -32.52 26.49
N LYS A 47 34.07 -31.55 26.99
CA LYS A 47 35.30 -31.80 27.75
C LYS A 47 35.01 -32.60 29.03
N SER A 48 33.96 -32.24 29.76
CA SER A 48 33.56 -32.95 30.96
C SER A 48 33.07 -34.36 30.66
N LEU A 49 32.26 -34.56 29.62
CA LEU A 49 31.82 -35.91 29.23
C LEU A 49 32.99 -36.82 28.82
N ASN A 50 33.97 -36.27 28.09
CA ASN A 50 35.14 -37.02 27.65
C ASN A 50 36.07 -37.43 28.82
N ARG A 51 36.22 -36.58 29.84
CA ARG A 51 37.12 -36.86 30.98
C ARG A 51 36.45 -37.62 32.10
N GLU A 52 35.22 -37.24 32.43
CA GLU A 52 34.50 -37.74 33.61
C GLU A 52 33.60 -38.94 33.28
N GLY A 53 33.40 -39.25 31.98
CA GLY A 53 32.57 -40.34 31.50
C GLY A 53 31.14 -39.92 31.14
N ARG A 54 30.33 -40.90 30.74
CA ARG A 54 28.97 -40.68 30.24
C ARG A 54 28.03 -40.18 31.33
N TRP A 55 27.16 -39.23 30.97
CA TRP A 55 26.05 -38.75 31.81
C TRP A 55 24.88 -39.76 31.83
N PRO A 56 24.15 -39.94 32.94
CA PRO A 56 24.30 -39.28 34.24
C PRO A 56 25.52 -39.77 35.03
N TRP A 57 26.16 -38.85 35.76
CA TRP A 57 27.29 -39.20 36.64
C TRP A 57 26.84 -39.65 38.03
N PRO A 58 27.65 -40.49 38.72
CA PRO A 58 27.39 -40.86 40.11
C PRO A 58 27.26 -39.64 41.02
N ARG A 59 26.30 -39.66 41.97
CA ARG A 59 26.06 -38.50 42.86
C ARG A 59 27.25 -38.11 43.74
N SER A 60 28.16 -39.04 44.01
CA SER A 60 29.44 -38.75 44.67
C SER A 60 30.35 -37.79 43.88
N LYS A 61 30.21 -37.71 42.55
CA LYS A 61 30.93 -36.72 41.73
C LYS A 61 30.32 -35.33 41.87
N ILE A 62 28.98 -35.25 41.90
CA ILE A 62 28.27 -33.99 42.15
C ILE A 62 28.57 -33.48 43.58
N ALA A 63 28.71 -34.39 44.54
CA ALA A 63 29.13 -34.06 45.90
C ALA A 63 30.51 -33.36 45.92
N LYS A 64 31.49 -33.89 45.17
CA LYS A 64 32.82 -33.27 45.02
C LYS A 64 32.76 -31.89 44.39
N LEU A 65 31.87 -31.69 43.41
CA LEU A 65 31.64 -30.38 42.81
C LEU A 65 31.12 -29.38 43.85
N ILE A 66 30.11 -29.78 44.64
CA ILE A 66 29.56 -28.93 45.72
C ILE A 66 30.66 -28.57 46.72
N ASP A 67 31.44 -29.56 47.19
CA ASP A 67 32.52 -29.33 48.14
C ASP A 67 33.53 -28.29 47.59
N TYR A 68 33.99 -28.46 46.34
CA TYR A 68 34.93 -27.53 45.73
C TYR A 68 34.37 -26.11 45.61
N LEU A 69 33.14 -25.98 45.08
CA LEU A 69 32.51 -24.67 44.89
C LEU A 69 32.25 -23.96 46.23
N SER A 70 31.78 -24.71 47.23
CA SER A 70 31.56 -24.22 48.58
C SER A 70 32.88 -23.78 49.24
N ASP A 71 33.93 -24.58 49.12
CA ASP A 71 35.25 -24.27 49.71
C ASP A 71 35.94 -23.08 49.01
N ASP A 72 35.69 -22.87 47.71
CA ASP A 72 36.20 -21.72 46.96
C ASP A 72 35.42 -20.41 47.21
N GLY A 73 34.30 -20.48 47.94
CA GLY A 73 33.53 -19.33 48.40
C GLY A 73 32.25 -19.02 47.61
N ALA A 74 31.71 -19.97 46.83
CA ALA A 74 30.39 -19.80 46.20
C ALA A 74 29.35 -19.41 47.26
N LYS A 75 28.52 -18.41 46.95
CA LYS A 75 27.42 -17.99 47.84
C LYS A 75 26.17 -18.84 47.59
N VAL A 76 25.90 -19.14 46.33
CA VAL A 76 24.75 -19.97 45.90
C VAL A 76 25.21 -20.95 44.82
N ILE A 77 24.74 -22.19 44.90
CA ILE A 77 24.89 -23.21 43.85
C ILE A 77 23.49 -23.65 43.43
N GLY A 78 23.10 -23.27 42.22
CA GLY A 78 21.80 -23.61 41.63
C GLY A 78 21.94 -24.73 40.60
N PHE A 79 21.11 -25.76 40.68
CA PHE A 79 21.16 -26.90 39.75
C PHE A 79 20.02 -26.85 38.74
N ASP A 80 20.33 -26.63 37.48
CA ASP A 80 19.43 -26.85 36.34
C ASP A 80 19.48 -28.32 35.90
N ILE A 81 19.32 -29.21 36.88
CA ILE A 81 19.44 -30.67 36.77
C ILE A 81 18.48 -31.29 37.79
N GLY A 82 17.68 -32.26 37.35
CA GLY A 82 16.84 -33.07 38.23
C GLY A 82 17.55 -34.33 38.78
N PHE A 83 17.43 -34.56 40.07
CA PHE A 83 17.81 -35.77 40.80
C PHE A 83 16.56 -36.59 41.15
N LEU A 84 15.84 -37.00 40.11
CA LEU A 84 14.45 -37.50 40.19
C LEU A 84 14.38 -38.95 40.69
N GLU A 85 15.41 -39.73 40.37
CA GLU A 85 15.51 -41.14 40.72
C GLU A 85 16.77 -41.40 41.58
N PRO A 86 16.73 -42.45 42.45
CA PRO A 86 17.90 -42.89 43.21
C PRO A 86 19.09 -43.26 42.32
N ASP A 87 20.31 -43.04 42.82
CA ASP A 87 21.53 -43.35 42.08
C ASP A 87 21.68 -44.87 41.83
N GLU A 88 21.93 -45.25 40.58
CA GLU A 88 22.22 -46.63 40.22
C GLU A 88 23.63 -47.05 40.68
N ASN A 89 23.71 -47.61 41.88
CA ASN A 89 24.99 -47.97 42.49
C ASN A 89 25.21 -49.49 42.58
N THR A 90 26.07 -50.02 41.71
CA THR A 90 26.42 -51.45 41.67
C THR A 90 27.09 -51.92 42.96
N ASN A 91 27.91 -51.09 43.62
CA ASN A 91 28.57 -51.45 44.87
C ASN A 91 27.55 -51.60 46.00
N LEU A 92 26.58 -50.69 46.08
CA LEU A 92 25.50 -50.77 47.06
C LEU A 92 24.62 -52.01 46.82
N LYS A 93 24.29 -52.32 45.55
CA LYS A 93 23.59 -53.55 45.16
C LYS A 93 24.39 -54.80 45.60
N LEU A 94 25.70 -54.82 45.36
CA LEU A 94 26.59 -55.93 45.75
C LEU A 94 26.66 -56.11 47.28
N ILE A 95 26.80 -55.01 48.05
CA ILE A 95 26.80 -55.07 49.52
C ILE A 95 25.45 -55.58 50.04
N GLY A 96 24.33 -55.18 49.40
CA GLY A 96 23.01 -55.72 49.70
C GLY A 96 22.90 -57.23 49.46
N GLN A 97 23.47 -57.74 48.35
CA GLN A 97 23.53 -59.18 48.09
C GLN A 97 24.38 -59.93 49.13
N PHE A 98 25.51 -59.34 49.56
CA PHE A 98 26.33 -59.91 50.63
C PHE A 98 25.56 -59.98 51.96
N GLU A 99 24.83 -58.93 52.32
CA GLU A 99 23.99 -58.91 53.52
C GLU A 99 22.92 -60.01 53.46
N GLN A 100 22.17 -60.11 52.36
CA GLN A 100 21.16 -61.16 52.18
C GLN A 100 21.75 -62.56 52.30
N LYS A 101 22.94 -62.78 51.73
CA LYS A 101 23.62 -64.09 51.80
C LYS A 101 24.09 -64.40 53.23
N ILE A 102 24.58 -63.42 53.97
CA ILE A 102 25.00 -63.56 55.37
C ILE A 102 23.80 -63.85 56.28
N GLU A 103 22.66 -63.19 56.03
CA GLU A 103 21.39 -63.47 56.72
C GLU A 103 20.89 -64.89 56.44
N HIS A 104 20.94 -65.33 55.17
CA HIS A 104 20.58 -66.70 54.78
C HIS A 104 21.51 -67.74 55.42
N LEU A 105 22.80 -67.43 55.57
CA LEU A 105 23.77 -68.28 56.27
C LEU A 105 23.64 -68.22 57.81
N GLN A 106 22.70 -67.43 58.34
CA GLN A 106 22.44 -67.27 59.79
C GLN A 106 23.66 -66.84 60.61
N LEU A 107 24.62 -66.14 59.99
CA LEU A 107 25.81 -65.64 60.67
C LEU A 107 25.44 -64.40 61.51
N LYS A 108 25.31 -64.58 62.83
CA LYS A 108 24.90 -63.52 63.78
C LYS A 108 26.10 -62.85 64.47
N ASP A 109 27.10 -62.37 63.71
CA ASP A 109 28.18 -61.56 64.27
C ASP A 109 27.85 -60.06 64.16
N ASN A 110 27.80 -59.37 65.30
CA ASN A 110 27.50 -57.94 65.36
C ASN A 110 28.54 -57.08 64.62
N ARG A 111 29.82 -57.50 64.60
CA ARG A 111 30.89 -56.78 63.89
C ARG A 111 30.68 -56.82 62.38
N ILE A 112 30.18 -57.94 61.85
CA ILE A 112 29.86 -58.10 60.43
C ILE A 112 28.67 -57.21 60.07
N LYS A 113 27.62 -57.20 60.91
CA LYS A 113 26.46 -56.31 60.70
C LYS A 113 26.86 -54.84 60.71
N GLU A 114 27.72 -54.44 61.64
CA GLU A 114 28.23 -53.07 61.74
C GLU A 114 29.09 -52.71 60.52
N PHE A 115 30.01 -53.59 60.10
CA PHE A 115 30.82 -53.41 58.89
C PHE A 115 29.96 -53.27 57.61
N ILE A 116 28.92 -54.10 57.45
CA ILE A 116 27.98 -54.00 56.32
C ILE A 116 27.24 -52.67 56.36
N LYS A 117 26.74 -52.27 57.53
CA LYS A 117 26.05 -51.00 57.71
C LYS A 117 26.96 -49.81 57.35
N GLU A 118 28.19 -49.77 57.86
CA GLU A 118 29.17 -48.75 57.51
C GLU A 118 29.51 -48.76 56.02
N SER A 119 29.68 -49.95 55.43
CA SER A 119 30.00 -50.10 54.01
C SER A 119 28.86 -49.60 53.12
N LYS A 120 27.60 -49.87 53.48
CA LYS A 120 26.43 -49.33 52.78
C LYS A 120 26.39 -47.80 52.86
N LEU A 121 26.57 -47.23 54.05
CA LEU A 121 26.57 -45.78 54.24
C LEU A 121 27.69 -45.09 53.42
N ARG A 122 28.87 -45.72 53.30
CA ARG A 122 29.97 -45.22 52.46
C ARG A 122 29.76 -45.44 50.97
N ALA A 123 29.00 -46.45 50.58
CA ALA A 123 28.71 -46.74 49.18
C ALA A 123 27.51 -45.95 48.65
N ASP A 124 26.62 -45.46 49.51
CA ASP A 124 25.41 -44.72 49.12
C ASP A 124 25.76 -43.32 48.58
N ASN A 125 25.71 -43.19 47.25
CA ASN A 125 26.04 -41.94 46.56
C ASN A 125 25.01 -40.82 46.81
N ASP A 126 23.73 -41.15 47.00
CA ASP A 126 22.70 -40.17 47.30
C ASP A 126 22.90 -39.59 48.70
N LEU A 127 23.26 -40.44 49.67
CA LEU A 127 23.64 -40.01 51.01
C LEU A 127 24.91 -39.16 51.01
N ILE A 128 25.92 -39.51 50.20
CA ILE A 128 27.14 -38.71 50.03
C ILE A 128 26.80 -37.30 49.52
N LEU A 129 25.94 -37.20 48.50
CA LEU A 129 25.50 -35.93 47.95
C LEU A 129 24.67 -35.13 48.96
N ALA A 130 23.71 -35.75 49.63
CA ALA A 130 22.92 -35.10 50.68
C ALA A 130 23.81 -34.54 51.80
N ASN A 131 24.85 -35.28 52.21
CA ASN A 131 25.79 -34.81 53.21
C ASN A 131 26.69 -33.67 52.71
N ALA A 132 27.05 -33.67 51.42
CA ALA A 132 27.76 -32.55 50.78
C ALA A 132 26.91 -31.27 50.76
N MET A 133 25.61 -31.39 50.46
CA MET A 133 24.68 -30.26 50.52
C MET A 133 24.58 -29.70 51.94
N ARG A 134 24.38 -30.56 52.95
CA ARG A 134 24.23 -30.14 54.35
C ARG A 134 25.48 -29.47 54.93
N ARG A 135 26.68 -29.86 54.50
CA ARG A 135 27.94 -29.27 54.97
C ARG A 135 28.39 -28.05 54.16
N SER A 136 27.76 -27.81 53.00
CA SER A 136 28.08 -26.68 52.13
C SER A 136 27.85 -25.36 52.86
N ARG A 137 28.76 -24.40 52.66
CA ARG A 137 28.58 -23.00 53.08
C ARG A 137 27.74 -22.23 52.07
N ALA A 138 27.81 -22.63 50.81
CA ALA A 138 26.97 -22.11 49.74
C ALA A 138 25.53 -22.61 49.91
N LYS A 139 24.55 -21.75 49.62
CA LYS A 139 23.15 -22.13 49.57
C LYS A 139 22.86 -23.00 48.35
N ILE A 140 22.27 -24.17 48.57
CA ILE A 140 21.98 -25.14 47.51
C ILE A 140 20.53 -25.01 47.07
N VAL A 141 20.32 -24.75 45.78
CA VAL A 141 19.00 -24.65 45.16
C VAL A 141 18.85 -25.74 44.11
N LEU A 142 17.90 -26.67 44.32
CA LEU A 142 17.67 -27.76 43.37
C LEU A 142 16.59 -27.43 42.34
N GLY A 143 16.88 -27.75 41.09
CA GLY A 143 15.92 -27.70 39.99
C GLY A 143 14.84 -28.77 40.12
N HIS A 144 13.63 -28.43 39.71
CA HIS A 144 12.57 -29.39 39.41
C HIS A 144 11.78 -28.91 38.18
N PHE A 145 10.82 -29.70 37.71
CA PHE A 145 9.91 -29.23 36.68
C PHE A 145 8.48 -29.67 36.93
N PHE A 146 7.56 -29.01 36.26
CA PHE A 146 6.14 -29.32 36.28
C PHE A 146 5.69 -29.96 34.98
N TYR A 147 4.83 -30.97 35.09
CA TYR A 147 3.99 -31.38 33.99
C TYR A 147 2.73 -30.50 33.97
N MET A 148 2.38 -29.97 32.79
CA MET A 148 1.28 -29.02 32.65
C MET A 148 -0.08 -29.69 32.39
N SER A 149 -0.10 -30.98 32.06
CA SER A 149 -1.32 -31.72 31.81
C SER A 149 -1.13 -33.21 32.10
N GLN A 150 -2.24 -33.91 32.38
CA GLN A 150 -2.23 -35.36 32.52
C GLN A 150 -1.73 -36.05 31.25
N ALA A 151 -2.07 -35.53 30.07
CA ALA A 151 -1.61 -36.09 28.79
C ALA A 151 -0.08 -36.07 28.62
N ALA A 152 0.62 -35.22 29.38
CA ALA A 152 2.08 -35.20 29.40
C ALA A 152 2.67 -36.31 30.30
N LEU A 153 1.91 -36.80 31.29
CA LEU A 153 2.25 -38.02 32.02
C LEU A 153 1.78 -39.22 31.21
N ASN A 154 2.71 -39.97 30.63
CA ASN A 154 2.41 -41.21 29.91
C ASN A 154 1.96 -42.37 30.83
N TYR A 155 1.49 -42.10 32.05
CA TYR A 155 1.04 -43.06 33.06
C TYR A 155 0.06 -42.42 34.05
N GLU A 156 -0.74 -43.23 34.75
CA GLU A 156 -1.63 -42.78 35.83
C GLU A 156 -0.85 -42.68 37.14
N ILE A 157 -1.06 -41.58 37.88
CA ILE A 157 -0.42 -41.33 39.17
C ILE A 157 -1.47 -41.26 40.28
N GLU A 158 -1.18 -41.89 41.41
CA GLU A 158 -2.07 -41.85 42.57
C GLU A 158 -2.01 -40.48 43.26
N GLN A 159 -3.13 -40.06 43.87
CA GLN A 159 -3.22 -38.78 44.60
C GLN A 159 -2.16 -38.66 45.71
N LYS A 160 -1.83 -39.78 46.36
CA LYS A 160 -0.82 -39.82 47.42
C LYS A 160 0.59 -39.49 46.90
N ASP A 161 0.91 -39.89 45.69
CA ASP A 161 2.20 -39.59 45.07
C ASP A 161 2.28 -38.13 44.64
N ILE A 162 1.16 -37.54 44.17
CA ILE A 162 1.05 -36.09 43.94
C ILE A 162 1.36 -35.31 45.21
N GLU A 163 0.72 -35.66 46.33
CA GLU A 163 0.95 -34.99 47.62
C GLU A 163 2.41 -35.13 48.08
N ARG A 164 3.03 -36.31 47.91
CA ARG A 164 4.43 -36.54 48.23
C ARG A 164 5.37 -35.67 47.38
N GLN A 165 5.11 -35.56 46.07
CA GLN A 165 5.89 -34.70 45.18
C GLN A 165 5.75 -33.21 45.56
N LEU A 166 4.54 -32.77 45.93
CA LEU A 166 4.30 -31.41 46.41
C LEU A 166 5.03 -31.12 47.74
N GLN A 167 5.09 -32.08 48.66
CA GLN A 167 5.85 -31.93 49.91
C GLN A 167 7.35 -31.74 49.66
N ARG A 168 7.92 -32.43 48.67
CA ARG A 168 9.34 -32.32 48.31
C ARG A 168 9.75 -30.93 47.81
N ILE A 169 8.82 -30.19 47.22
CA ILE A 169 9.07 -28.84 46.70
C ILE A 169 8.52 -27.72 47.60
N ASN A 170 8.14 -28.03 48.84
CA ASN A 170 7.52 -27.05 49.75
C ASN A 170 8.43 -25.83 50.02
N ASN A 171 9.75 -26.01 49.94
CA ASN A 171 10.76 -24.95 50.07
C ASN A 171 10.91 -24.07 48.80
N SER A 172 10.09 -24.26 47.77
CA SER A 172 10.07 -23.43 46.56
C SER A 172 8.86 -22.49 46.46
N LYS A 173 7.95 -22.55 47.44
CA LYS A 173 6.73 -21.73 47.50
C LYS A 173 7.06 -20.25 47.69
N TYR A 174 6.23 -19.39 47.12
CA TYR A 174 6.19 -17.99 47.53
C TYR A 174 5.65 -17.89 48.96
N PRO A 175 6.37 -17.25 49.91
CA PRO A 175 5.93 -17.17 51.30
C PRO A 175 4.64 -16.36 51.50
N MET A 176 4.36 -15.41 50.60
CA MET A 176 3.27 -14.46 50.74
C MET A 176 2.75 -14.01 49.38
N THR A 177 1.44 -13.81 49.29
CA THR A 177 0.78 -13.14 48.18
C THR A 177 0.05 -11.92 48.74
N MET A 178 0.29 -10.74 48.15
CA MET A 178 -0.38 -9.50 48.51
C MET A 178 -1.35 -9.11 47.39
N TYR A 179 -2.57 -8.80 47.79
CA TYR A 179 -3.63 -8.34 46.91
C TYR A 179 -3.83 -6.84 47.13
N ASP A 180 -3.70 -6.06 46.07
CA ASP A 180 -4.07 -4.64 46.05
C ASP A 180 -5.58 -4.54 45.76
N GLY A 181 -6.35 -3.97 46.69
CA GLY A 181 -7.80 -3.82 46.59
C GLY A 181 -8.66 -5.02 47.06
N GLU A 182 -9.95 -4.75 47.35
CA GLU A 182 -10.93 -5.80 47.72
C GLU A 182 -11.31 -6.71 46.53
N GLN A 183 -11.20 -6.21 45.29
CA GLN A 183 -11.53 -6.99 44.09
C GLN A 183 -10.44 -7.99 43.72
N GLY A 184 -9.16 -7.68 43.96
CA GLY A 184 -8.04 -8.59 43.76
C GLY A 184 -8.17 -9.94 44.52
N MET A 185 -8.83 -9.97 45.68
CA MET A 185 -9.09 -11.22 46.42
C MET A 185 -10.15 -12.14 45.78
N GLN A 186 -11.01 -11.62 44.91
CA GLN A 186 -12.10 -12.40 44.29
C GLN A 186 -11.72 -12.99 42.92
N ILE A 187 -10.64 -12.51 42.32
CA ILE A 187 -10.14 -12.97 41.02
C ILE A 187 -9.12 -14.07 41.28
N ASP A 188 -9.24 -15.24 40.63
CA ASP A 188 -8.12 -16.17 40.51
C ASP A 188 -7.21 -15.62 39.40
N PRO A 189 -6.11 -14.92 39.73
CA PRO A 189 -5.34 -14.18 38.72
C PRO A 189 -4.50 -15.12 37.84
N PHE A 190 -4.51 -16.43 38.13
CA PHE A 190 -3.67 -17.42 37.49
C PHE A 190 -4.37 -18.00 36.26
N ILE A 191 -3.86 -17.66 35.08
CA ILE A 191 -4.34 -18.19 33.81
C ILE A 191 -4.06 -19.70 33.74
N ALA A 192 -5.00 -20.46 33.16
CA ALA A 192 -4.91 -21.92 33.00
C ALA A 192 -3.57 -22.42 32.45
N LYS A 193 -2.87 -21.63 31.63
CA LYS A 193 -1.56 -21.96 31.03
C LYS A 193 -0.45 -22.15 32.08
N TYR A 194 -0.59 -21.58 33.27
CA TYR A 194 0.38 -21.62 34.36
C TYR A 194 -0.13 -22.38 35.60
N ILE A 195 -1.20 -23.15 35.40
CA ILE A 195 -1.68 -24.13 36.37
C ILE A 195 -1.01 -25.46 36.02
N ALA A 196 -0.02 -25.84 36.82
CA ALA A 196 0.67 -27.11 36.69
C ALA A 196 -0.16 -28.26 37.26
N TYR A 197 -0.08 -29.42 36.62
CA TYR A 197 -0.77 -30.63 37.04
C TYR A 197 -0.02 -31.31 38.20
N ILE A 198 1.27 -31.58 38.06
CA ILE A 198 2.10 -32.21 39.09
C ILE A 198 3.58 -31.80 38.94
N PRO A 199 4.31 -31.60 40.04
CA PRO A 199 5.77 -31.49 40.00
C PRO A 199 6.46 -32.85 39.87
N GLU A 200 7.58 -32.87 39.16
CA GLU A 200 8.58 -33.92 39.19
C GLU A 200 9.77 -33.43 40.03
N ALA A 201 9.75 -33.78 41.32
CA ALA A 201 10.72 -33.30 42.30
C ALA A 201 11.91 -34.25 42.47
N ASN A 202 12.96 -33.73 43.12
CA ASN A 202 14.10 -34.53 43.51
C ASN A 202 13.72 -35.57 44.58
N ILE A 203 14.46 -36.68 44.67
CA ILE A 203 14.25 -37.69 45.72
C ILE A 203 14.27 -37.09 47.13
N ASP A 204 13.53 -37.71 48.06
CA ASP A 204 13.27 -37.16 49.40
C ASP A 204 14.55 -36.74 50.14
N ILE A 205 15.59 -37.58 50.12
CA ILE A 205 16.83 -37.33 50.86
C ILE A 205 17.57 -36.08 50.38
N LEU A 206 17.49 -35.77 49.09
CA LEU A 206 18.12 -34.59 48.49
C LEU A 206 17.24 -33.35 48.66
N SER A 207 15.94 -33.49 48.46
CA SER A 207 14.96 -32.40 48.69
C SER A 207 15.01 -31.87 50.13
N GLN A 208 15.22 -32.75 51.11
CA GLN A 208 15.41 -32.38 52.52
C GLN A 208 16.81 -31.82 52.85
N ALA A 209 17.81 -32.11 52.03
CA ALA A 209 19.19 -31.68 52.26
C ALA A 209 19.51 -30.30 51.64
N ALA A 210 18.77 -29.91 50.60
CA ALA A 210 18.92 -28.61 49.94
C ALA A 210 18.24 -27.47 50.73
N ASP A 211 18.78 -26.25 50.61
CA ASP A 211 18.20 -25.06 51.25
C ASP A 211 16.85 -24.66 50.61
N SER A 212 16.75 -24.79 49.29
CA SER A 212 15.51 -24.55 48.55
C SER A 212 15.47 -25.36 47.25
N SER A 213 14.35 -25.25 46.54
CA SER A 213 14.22 -25.75 45.17
C SER A 213 13.52 -24.70 44.31
N GLY A 214 13.56 -24.83 42.99
CA GLY A 214 12.82 -23.97 42.08
C GLY A 214 12.66 -24.61 40.71
N TYR A 215 11.58 -24.29 40.01
CA TYR A 215 11.31 -24.92 38.72
C TYR A 215 12.14 -24.30 37.57
N PHE A 216 12.47 -25.09 36.57
CA PHE A 216 13.17 -24.63 35.35
C PHE A 216 12.33 -24.72 34.07
N ASN A 217 11.02 -24.95 34.18
CA ASN A 217 10.12 -24.89 33.03
C ASN A 217 10.21 -23.55 32.29
N MET A 218 10.30 -23.64 30.97
CA MET A 218 10.22 -22.50 30.06
C MET A 218 9.05 -22.72 29.10
N VAL A 219 8.38 -21.63 28.75
CA VAL A 219 7.24 -21.64 27.83
C VAL A 219 7.62 -20.76 26.64
N PRO A 220 7.84 -21.32 25.44
CA PRO A 220 8.14 -20.52 24.27
C PRO A 220 6.92 -19.70 23.84
N ASP A 221 7.20 -18.60 23.14
CA ASP A 221 6.21 -17.78 22.43
C ASP A 221 5.63 -18.57 21.24
N GLU A 222 4.60 -18.03 20.58
CA GLU A 222 3.95 -18.69 19.44
C GLU A 222 4.91 -18.99 18.27
N ASP A 223 5.98 -18.20 18.14
CA ASP A 223 7.02 -18.39 17.12
C ASP A 223 8.16 -19.32 17.56
N GLY A 224 8.06 -19.94 18.74
CA GLY A 224 9.02 -20.89 19.29
C GLY A 224 10.19 -20.27 20.06
N PHE A 225 10.28 -18.94 20.13
CA PHE A 225 11.36 -18.24 20.84
C PHE A 225 10.99 -18.03 22.31
N VAL A 226 11.97 -18.07 23.20
CA VAL A 226 11.77 -17.77 24.63
C VAL A 226 12.11 -16.31 24.88
N ARG A 227 11.10 -15.42 24.93
CA ARG A 227 11.28 -14.01 25.32
C ARG A 227 10.77 -13.70 26.71
N TRP A 228 9.88 -14.56 27.21
CA TRP A 228 9.26 -14.42 28.51
C TRP A 228 9.61 -15.59 29.42
N MET A 229 9.89 -15.30 30.68
CA MET A 229 10.09 -16.29 31.74
C MET A 229 8.88 -16.27 32.67
N PRO A 230 8.09 -17.36 32.77
CA PRO A 230 7.07 -17.47 33.81
C PRO A 230 7.74 -17.43 35.18
N LEU A 231 7.38 -16.47 36.02
CA LEU A 231 7.94 -16.35 37.37
C LEU A 231 7.07 -17.00 38.45
N ILE A 232 5.89 -17.47 38.05
CA ILE A 232 4.87 -18.05 38.91
C ILE A 232 4.25 -19.24 38.18
N PHE A 233 4.25 -20.40 38.82
CA PHE A 233 3.31 -21.49 38.52
C PHE A 233 2.47 -21.81 39.74
N LYS A 234 1.18 -22.08 39.50
CA LYS A 234 0.25 -22.58 40.51
C LYS A 234 0.17 -24.10 40.40
N CYS A 235 0.35 -24.82 41.51
CA CYS A 235 0.11 -26.26 41.56
C CYS A 235 -0.63 -26.62 42.85
N GLY A 236 -1.80 -27.24 42.72
CA GLY A 236 -2.74 -27.32 43.82
C GLY A 236 -3.24 -25.92 44.23
N GLN A 237 -3.13 -25.59 45.52
CA GLN A 237 -3.53 -24.29 46.08
C GLN A 237 -2.36 -23.31 46.24
N GLU A 238 -1.15 -23.73 45.86
CA GLU A 238 0.09 -23.06 46.21
C GLU A 238 0.79 -22.53 44.96
N ILE A 239 1.63 -21.52 45.16
CA ILE A 239 2.36 -20.84 44.09
C ILE A 239 3.85 -21.05 44.31
N TYR A 240 4.55 -21.45 43.25
CA TYR A 240 5.96 -21.81 43.29
C TYR A 240 6.80 -20.82 42.50
N ALA A 241 8.05 -20.64 42.91
CA ALA A 241 9.02 -19.76 42.29
C ALA A 241 10.01 -20.56 41.41
N PRO A 242 10.50 -19.97 40.30
CA PRO A 242 11.48 -20.62 39.43
C PRO A 242 12.87 -20.66 40.09
N LEU A 243 13.71 -21.54 39.56
CA LEU A 243 15.11 -21.71 39.97
C LEU A 243 15.88 -20.38 39.99
N SER A 244 15.62 -19.49 39.03
CA SER A 244 16.26 -18.17 38.94
C SER A 244 15.85 -17.22 40.07
N ILE A 245 14.58 -17.24 40.50
CA ILE A 245 14.10 -16.41 41.63
C ILE A 245 14.71 -16.92 42.93
N GLN A 246 14.69 -18.24 43.15
CA GLN A 246 15.23 -18.85 44.37
C GLN A 246 16.74 -18.64 44.50
N SER A 247 17.48 -18.78 43.40
CA SER A 247 18.93 -18.53 43.39
C SER A 247 19.27 -17.07 43.68
N ALA A 248 18.55 -16.12 43.06
CA ALA A 248 18.73 -14.70 43.34
C ALA A 248 18.31 -14.33 44.78
N TRP A 249 17.24 -14.93 45.29
CA TRP A 249 16.73 -14.71 46.64
C TRP A 249 17.75 -15.11 47.72
N HIS A 250 18.36 -16.29 47.58
CA HIS A 250 19.43 -16.72 48.48
C HIS A 250 20.70 -15.86 48.35
N TYR A 251 21.05 -15.42 47.15
CA TYR A 251 22.21 -14.54 46.93
C TYR A 251 22.03 -13.17 47.60
N LEU A 252 20.80 -12.65 47.63
CA LEU A 252 20.45 -11.38 48.24
C LEU A 252 20.15 -11.49 49.75
N ASP A 253 20.53 -12.60 50.38
CA ASP A 253 20.36 -12.86 51.82
C ASP A 253 18.88 -12.94 52.25
N GLN A 254 18.04 -13.54 51.39
CA GLN A 254 16.64 -13.89 51.64
C GLN A 254 15.76 -12.72 52.12
N PRO A 255 15.70 -11.60 51.36
CA PRO A 255 14.80 -10.51 51.68
C PRO A 255 13.33 -10.96 51.61
N GLN A 256 12.39 -10.14 52.09
CA GLN A 256 10.96 -10.47 51.95
C GLN A 256 10.62 -10.76 50.49
N LEU A 257 10.02 -11.93 50.24
CA LEU A 257 9.62 -12.39 48.90
C LEU A 257 8.11 -12.55 48.85
N MET A 258 7.46 -11.86 47.92
CA MET A 258 6.01 -11.89 47.79
C MET A 258 5.55 -11.63 46.36
N VAL A 259 4.42 -12.24 45.99
CA VAL A 259 3.72 -11.97 44.74
C VAL A 259 2.75 -10.81 44.95
N GLU A 260 2.80 -9.80 44.08
CA GLU A 260 1.86 -8.68 44.09
C GLU A 260 0.81 -8.87 43.01
N VAL A 261 -0.46 -8.92 43.43
CA VAL A 261 -1.62 -9.08 42.58
C VAL A 261 -2.44 -7.79 42.64
N ALA A 262 -2.69 -7.18 41.50
CA ALA A 262 -3.57 -6.04 41.35
C ALA A 262 -4.94 -6.50 40.80
N ASP A 263 -5.91 -5.58 40.74
CA ASP A 263 -7.27 -5.85 40.20
C ASP A 263 -7.26 -6.41 38.77
N TYR A 264 -6.16 -6.22 38.04
CA TYR A 264 -6.02 -6.66 36.66
C TYR A 264 -5.18 -7.93 36.47
N GLY A 265 -4.73 -8.57 37.55
CA GLY A 265 -3.85 -9.75 37.50
C GLY A 265 -2.53 -9.53 38.23
N ILE A 266 -1.50 -10.31 37.88
CA ILE A 266 -0.21 -10.27 38.56
C ILE A 266 0.54 -9.00 38.13
N GLN A 267 0.89 -8.17 39.11
CA GLN A 267 1.64 -6.94 38.87
C GLN A 267 3.14 -7.21 38.80
N GLY A 268 3.63 -8.08 39.69
CA GLY A 268 5.03 -8.43 39.76
C GLY A 268 5.39 -9.22 41.01
N ILE A 269 6.70 -9.38 41.23
CA ILE A 269 7.25 -10.01 42.43
C ILE A 269 8.09 -8.99 43.18
N ARG A 270 7.79 -8.79 44.46
CA ARG A 270 8.60 -7.97 45.35
C ARG A 270 9.61 -8.84 46.07
N MET A 271 10.88 -8.45 45.99
CA MET A 271 12.04 -9.09 46.61
C MET A 271 12.82 -8.03 47.41
N GLY A 272 12.38 -7.78 48.64
CA GLY A 272 12.82 -6.63 49.44
C GLY A 272 12.49 -5.31 48.76
N GLU A 273 13.51 -4.47 48.57
CA GLU A 273 13.40 -3.18 47.85
C GLU A 273 13.26 -3.34 46.32
N ARG A 274 13.49 -4.54 45.78
CA ARG A 274 13.45 -4.78 44.34
C ARG A 274 12.04 -5.19 43.92
N PHE A 275 11.56 -4.58 42.84
CA PHE A 275 10.30 -4.94 42.21
C PHE A 275 10.56 -5.53 40.82
N ILE A 276 10.26 -6.82 40.67
CA ILE A 276 10.42 -7.57 39.43
C ILE A 276 9.11 -7.44 38.64
N PRO A 277 9.09 -6.67 37.54
CA PRO A 277 7.87 -6.43 36.77
C PRO A 277 7.43 -7.69 36.01
N THR A 278 6.14 -7.99 36.03
CA THR A 278 5.55 -9.03 35.19
C THR A 278 4.49 -8.47 34.26
N ALA A 279 4.15 -9.24 33.24
CA ALA A 279 2.85 -9.12 32.60
C ALA A 279 1.75 -9.65 33.54
N GLU A 280 0.48 -9.45 33.16
CA GLU A 280 -0.71 -9.77 33.96
C GLU A 280 -0.82 -11.26 34.30
N ASP A 281 -0.20 -12.10 33.47
CA ASP A 281 -0.13 -13.55 33.58
C ASP A 281 1.13 -14.03 34.35
N GLY A 282 1.90 -13.13 34.97
CA GLY A 282 2.99 -13.48 35.89
C GLY A 282 4.32 -13.85 35.22
N LYS A 283 4.46 -13.60 33.91
CA LYS A 283 5.73 -13.78 33.18
C LYS A 283 6.52 -12.48 33.12
N MET A 284 7.84 -12.59 33.22
CA MET A 284 8.78 -11.48 33.09
C MET A 284 9.38 -11.46 31.68
N LEU A 285 9.46 -10.28 31.08
CA LEU A 285 10.14 -10.11 29.81
C LEU A 285 11.65 -10.15 30.03
N ILE A 286 12.33 -11.07 29.36
CA ILE A 286 13.75 -11.33 29.57
C ILE A 286 14.56 -10.26 28.84
N ASN A 287 15.42 -9.56 29.58
CA ASN A 287 16.33 -8.57 29.01
C ASN A 287 17.66 -9.25 28.67
N TYR A 288 17.70 -9.94 27.52
CA TYR A 288 18.85 -10.71 27.05
C TYR A 288 20.12 -9.87 26.87
N LEU A 289 21.21 -10.30 27.48
CA LEU A 289 22.46 -9.55 27.47
C LEU A 289 23.25 -9.74 26.17
N GLY A 290 23.22 -10.92 25.57
CA GLY A 290 24.04 -11.25 24.42
C GLY A 290 23.69 -12.61 23.82
N PRO A 291 24.44 -13.03 22.77
CA PRO A 291 24.35 -14.39 22.24
C PRO A 291 24.87 -15.42 23.28
N GLU A 292 24.89 -16.69 22.89
CA GLU A 292 25.43 -17.77 23.73
C GLU A 292 26.85 -17.47 24.23
N LYS A 293 27.20 -17.95 25.44
CA LYS A 293 28.49 -17.70 26.12
C LYS A 293 28.74 -16.24 26.49
N THR A 294 27.68 -15.48 26.77
CA THR A 294 27.80 -14.13 27.34
C THR A 294 28.32 -14.20 28.78
N PHE A 295 27.88 -15.19 29.55
CA PHE A 295 28.39 -15.43 30.91
C PHE A 295 29.70 -16.22 30.90
N PRO A 296 30.53 -16.17 31.96
CA PRO A 296 31.72 -17.02 32.09
C PRO A 296 31.35 -18.51 32.29
N TYR A 297 31.93 -19.40 31.48
CA TYR A 297 31.69 -20.85 31.52
C TYR A 297 32.92 -21.55 32.11
N TYR A 298 32.67 -22.43 33.06
CA TYR A 298 33.69 -23.28 33.66
C TYR A 298 33.30 -24.75 33.49
N SER A 299 34.14 -25.53 32.80
CA SER A 299 33.95 -26.97 32.65
C SER A 299 33.97 -27.64 34.03
N ILE A 300 32.96 -28.44 34.36
CA ILE A 300 32.92 -29.13 35.67
C ILE A 300 34.15 -30.00 35.90
N SER A 301 34.71 -30.60 34.84
CA SER A 301 35.94 -31.38 34.95
C SER A 301 37.13 -30.53 35.41
N ASP A 302 37.25 -29.27 34.97
CA ASP A 302 38.31 -28.38 35.45
C ASP A 302 38.10 -27.95 36.90
N ILE A 303 36.85 -27.76 37.31
CA ILE A 303 36.50 -27.42 38.70
C ILE A 303 36.90 -28.57 39.64
N ILE A 304 36.44 -29.79 39.34
CA ILE A 304 36.71 -30.96 40.20
C ILE A 304 38.19 -31.33 40.24
N GLN A 305 38.94 -31.07 39.17
CA GLN A 305 40.40 -31.31 39.11
C GLN A 305 41.22 -30.20 39.80
N GLY A 306 40.60 -29.10 40.21
CA GLY A 306 41.31 -27.95 40.80
C GLY A 306 42.15 -27.17 39.80
N ASN A 307 41.78 -27.19 38.51
CA ASN A 307 42.47 -26.45 37.45
C ASN A 307 42.00 -24.97 37.35
N ILE A 308 41.14 -24.54 38.27
CA ILE A 308 40.59 -23.18 38.32
C ILE A 308 41.29 -22.38 39.41
N PRO A 309 41.69 -21.11 39.17
CA PRO A 309 42.29 -20.27 40.20
C PRO A 309 41.43 -20.17 41.46
N LYS A 310 42.06 -20.21 42.64
CA LYS A 310 41.34 -20.08 43.92
C LYS A 310 40.65 -18.71 44.04
N GLY A 311 39.47 -18.69 44.65
CA GLY A 311 38.61 -17.52 44.81
C GLY A 311 37.85 -17.13 43.54
N THR A 312 37.85 -17.97 42.50
CA THR A 312 37.09 -17.72 41.26
C THR A 312 35.60 -17.65 41.52
N PHE A 313 35.10 -18.45 42.46
CA PHE A 313 33.68 -18.57 42.80
C PHE A 313 33.27 -17.74 44.02
N ASN A 314 34.20 -17.00 44.63
CA ASN A 314 33.94 -16.23 45.84
C ASN A 314 32.83 -15.18 45.65
N ASP A 315 31.80 -15.24 46.50
CA ASP A 315 30.62 -14.36 46.48
C ASP A 315 29.84 -14.39 45.15
N LYS A 316 29.75 -15.58 44.54
CA LYS A 316 29.03 -15.80 43.27
C LYS A 316 27.87 -16.78 43.39
N ILE A 317 26.96 -16.64 42.45
CA ILE A 317 25.94 -17.63 42.09
C ILE A 317 26.55 -18.52 40.99
N VAL A 318 26.71 -19.80 41.29
CA VAL A 318 27.19 -20.81 40.36
C VAL A 318 26.01 -21.63 39.88
N MET A 319 25.62 -21.42 38.62
CA MET A 319 24.57 -22.20 37.98
C MET A 319 25.16 -23.44 37.33
N VAL A 320 24.71 -24.62 37.74
CA VAL A 320 25.20 -25.93 37.30
C VAL A 320 24.19 -26.55 36.33
N GLY A 321 24.63 -26.90 35.12
CA GLY A 321 23.74 -27.49 34.12
C GLY A 321 24.47 -28.08 32.92
N ALA A 322 23.74 -28.74 32.04
CA ALA A 322 24.29 -29.33 30.82
C ALA A 322 24.36 -28.32 29.66
N THR A 323 25.47 -28.34 28.92
CA THR A 323 25.64 -27.58 27.67
C THR A 323 26.23 -28.42 26.54
N ALA A 324 26.44 -29.72 26.77
CA ALA A 324 26.91 -30.68 25.77
C ALA A 324 25.78 -31.12 24.83
N ILE A 325 26.09 -31.33 23.54
CA ILE A 325 25.09 -31.32 22.46
C ILE A 325 24.00 -32.38 22.66
N ALA A 326 24.38 -33.56 23.14
CA ALA A 326 23.49 -34.69 23.28
C ALA A 326 22.54 -34.62 24.50
N ILE A 327 22.79 -33.72 25.45
CA ILE A 327 22.14 -33.74 26.78
C ILE A 327 21.65 -32.38 27.28
N TYR A 328 21.83 -31.30 26.50
CA TYR A 328 21.40 -29.96 26.89
C TYR A 328 20.08 -29.54 26.24
N ASP A 329 19.33 -28.69 26.94
CA ASP A 329 18.08 -28.11 26.47
C ASP A 329 18.36 -26.91 25.55
N ILE A 330 18.15 -27.10 24.24
CA ILE A 330 18.32 -26.08 23.21
C ILE A 330 17.08 -25.20 23.14
N ARG A 331 17.26 -23.89 23.31
CA ARG A 331 16.21 -22.89 23.14
C ARG A 331 16.57 -21.89 22.04
N SER A 332 15.53 -21.42 21.34
CA SER A 332 15.64 -20.28 20.43
C SER A 332 15.40 -18.98 21.21
N THR A 333 16.29 -18.00 21.06
CA THR A 333 16.21 -16.71 21.75
C THR A 333 16.43 -15.57 20.75
N PRO A 334 16.04 -14.32 21.06
CA PRO A 334 16.21 -13.19 20.14
C PRO A 334 17.62 -12.98 19.61
N LEU A 335 18.64 -13.43 20.36
CA LEU A 335 20.07 -13.25 20.06
C LEU A 335 20.76 -14.54 19.60
N SER A 336 20.07 -15.68 19.55
CA SER A 336 20.69 -16.92 19.08
C SER A 336 21.03 -16.81 17.58
N SER A 337 22.31 -16.96 17.25
CA SER A 337 22.80 -16.84 15.86
C SER A 337 22.74 -18.18 15.12
N SER A 338 22.84 -19.29 15.85
CA SER A 338 22.77 -20.68 15.36
C SER A 338 21.49 -21.42 15.76
N GLY A 339 20.59 -20.79 16.52
CA GLY A 339 19.43 -21.43 17.13
C GLY A 339 19.73 -22.23 18.41
N GLU A 340 20.98 -22.22 18.87
CA GLU A 340 21.48 -23.03 20.00
C GLU A 340 21.79 -22.18 21.23
N TYR A 341 20.77 -21.80 22.01
CA TYR A 341 20.96 -21.08 23.28
C TYR A 341 20.68 -22.02 24.47
N PRO A 342 21.63 -22.29 25.37
CA PRO A 342 21.40 -23.18 26.51
C PRO A 342 20.36 -22.62 27.49
N GLY A 343 19.40 -23.45 27.92
CA GLY A 343 18.42 -23.09 28.96
C GLY A 343 19.07 -22.54 30.25
N LEU A 344 20.20 -23.12 30.65
CA LEU A 344 21.01 -22.65 31.79
C LEU A 344 21.36 -21.15 31.71
N GLU A 345 21.68 -20.65 30.51
CA GLU A 345 22.06 -19.25 30.30
C GLU A 345 20.85 -18.30 30.34
N ILE A 346 19.64 -18.81 30.06
CA ILE A 346 18.39 -18.06 30.25
C ILE A 346 18.17 -17.81 31.75
N HIS A 347 18.36 -18.82 32.61
CA HIS A 347 18.31 -18.63 34.06
C HIS A 347 19.34 -17.60 34.54
N ALA A 348 20.56 -17.67 34.03
CA ALA A 348 21.62 -16.71 34.34
C ALA A 348 21.24 -15.27 33.94
N THR A 349 20.62 -15.10 32.78
CA THR A 349 20.10 -13.81 32.31
C THR A 349 19.01 -13.26 33.23
N VAL A 350 18.06 -14.11 33.63
CA VAL A 350 16.98 -13.71 34.56
C VAL A 350 17.54 -13.31 35.92
N ILE A 351 18.47 -14.10 36.48
CA ILE A 351 19.17 -13.78 37.73
C ILE A 351 19.90 -12.44 37.60
N ASN A 352 20.62 -12.21 36.50
CA ASN A 352 21.30 -10.95 36.24
C ASN A 352 20.32 -9.77 36.19
N ASN A 353 19.19 -9.90 35.48
CA ASN A 353 18.16 -8.86 35.43
C ASN A 353 17.64 -8.51 36.85
N ILE A 354 17.46 -9.51 37.71
CA ILE A 354 17.02 -9.34 39.10
C ILE A 354 18.08 -8.60 39.94
N ILE A 355 19.33 -9.09 39.92
CA ILE A 355 20.41 -8.54 40.76
C ILE A 355 20.70 -7.08 40.37
N THR A 356 20.73 -6.80 39.06
CA THR A 356 21.04 -5.47 38.51
C THR A 356 19.84 -4.52 38.44
N ASN A 357 18.64 -4.99 38.81
CA ASN A 357 17.38 -4.23 38.67
C ASN A 357 17.14 -3.70 37.24
N ASN A 358 17.63 -4.42 36.23
CA ASN A 358 17.62 -4.02 34.83
C ASN A 358 16.61 -4.87 34.04
N PHE A 359 15.35 -4.44 34.07
CA PHE A 359 14.23 -5.17 33.47
C PHE A 359 13.73 -4.52 32.18
N LEU A 360 13.33 -5.36 31.22
CA LEU A 360 12.52 -4.93 30.09
C LEU A 360 11.04 -5.05 30.50
N LYS A 361 10.22 -4.05 30.16
CA LYS A 361 8.84 -3.90 30.64
C LYS A 361 7.91 -3.58 29.47
N LYS A 362 6.71 -4.17 29.48
CA LYS A 362 5.57 -3.80 28.62
C LYS A 362 4.35 -3.45 29.49
N PRO A 363 4.41 -2.32 30.24
CA PRO A 363 3.35 -1.96 31.18
C PRO A 363 2.08 -1.54 30.44
N LYS A 364 0.88 -1.73 31.01
CA LYS A 364 -0.40 -1.45 30.32
C LYS A 364 -0.54 -0.06 29.72
N TRP A 365 0.10 0.95 30.30
CA TRP A 365 0.06 2.31 29.75
C TRP A 365 0.72 2.40 28.37
N THR A 366 1.58 1.45 27.97
CA THR A 366 2.13 1.42 26.60
C THR A 366 1.02 1.21 25.58
N THR A 367 -0.06 0.49 25.90
CA THR A 367 -1.23 0.37 25.03
C THR A 367 -1.90 1.72 24.80
N ILE A 368 -1.97 2.56 25.84
CA ILE A 368 -2.47 3.95 25.75
C ILE A 368 -1.51 4.80 24.90
N PHE A 369 -0.20 4.63 25.10
CA PHE A 369 0.82 5.28 24.29
C PHE A 369 0.69 4.92 22.80
N ASP A 370 0.53 3.64 22.47
CA ASP A 370 0.38 3.16 21.09
C ASP A 370 -0.90 3.70 20.45
N ALA A 371 -2.00 3.74 21.20
CA ALA A 371 -3.27 4.35 20.78
C ALA A 371 -3.13 5.85 20.48
N LEU A 372 -2.44 6.59 21.35
CA LEU A 372 -2.13 8.01 21.14
C LEU A 372 -1.18 8.21 19.96
N ALA A 373 -0.19 7.34 19.79
CA ALA A 373 0.73 7.39 18.65
C ALA A 373 -0.01 7.19 17.32
N ILE A 374 -0.93 6.22 17.24
CA ILE A 374 -1.83 6.06 16.09
C ILE A 374 -2.59 7.35 15.80
N LEU A 375 -3.21 7.94 16.82
CA LEU A 375 -4.04 9.13 16.68
C LEU A 375 -3.22 10.33 16.19
N ILE A 376 -2.09 10.60 16.87
CA ILE A 376 -1.22 11.74 16.57
C ILE A 376 -0.59 11.57 15.18
N ILE A 377 0.01 10.41 14.88
CA ILE A 377 0.66 10.16 13.59
C ILE A 377 -0.37 10.23 12.45
N GLY A 378 -1.54 9.61 12.61
CA GLY A 378 -2.59 9.63 11.60
C GLY A 378 -3.15 11.02 11.32
N LEU A 379 -3.46 11.81 12.37
CA LEU A 379 -3.93 13.19 12.22
C LEU A 379 -2.86 14.09 11.62
N PHE A 380 -1.63 14.00 12.13
CA PHE A 380 -0.52 14.84 11.68
C PHE A 380 -0.18 14.58 10.21
N THR A 381 -0.13 13.30 9.81
CA THR A 381 0.00 12.89 8.41
C THR A 381 -1.14 13.42 7.56
N GLY A 382 -2.39 13.28 8.04
CA GLY A 382 -3.56 13.77 7.32
C GLY A 382 -3.55 15.27 7.06
N VAL A 383 -3.16 16.07 8.06
CA VAL A 383 -3.08 17.53 7.94
C VAL A 383 -1.96 17.95 6.98
N VAL A 384 -0.78 17.35 7.10
CA VAL A 384 0.39 17.75 6.29
C VAL A 384 0.24 17.29 4.84
N VAL A 385 -0.09 16.03 4.59
CA VAL A 385 -0.18 15.45 3.24
C VAL A 385 -1.26 16.15 2.41
N ARG A 386 -2.34 16.63 3.02
CA ARG A 386 -3.37 17.43 2.34
C ARG A 386 -2.84 18.77 1.82
N ARG A 387 -1.85 19.38 2.49
CA ARG A 387 -1.33 20.72 2.16
C ARG A 387 -0.15 20.69 1.19
N VAL A 388 0.46 19.54 0.96
CA VAL A 388 1.69 19.42 0.16
C VAL A 388 1.48 18.52 -1.08
N GLY A 389 2.37 18.65 -2.07
CA GLY A 389 2.43 17.71 -3.20
C GLY A 389 2.82 16.29 -2.76
N ALA A 390 2.49 15.26 -3.54
CA ALA A 390 2.78 13.85 -3.21
C ALA A 390 4.27 13.60 -2.89
N LEU A 391 5.19 14.20 -3.64
CA LEU A 391 6.65 14.06 -3.40
C LEU A 391 7.11 14.66 -2.06
N LYS A 392 6.51 15.77 -1.61
CA LYS A 392 6.82 16.33 -0.29
C LYS A 392 6.14 15.52 0.82
N GLY A 393 4.96 14.98 0.52
CA GLY A 393 4.22 14.07 1.40
C GLY A 393 5.00 12.79 1.70
N ILE A 394 5.58 12.13 0.69
CA ILE A 394 6.38 10.91 0.89
C ILE A 394 7.65 11.19 1.71
N LEU A 395 8.33 12.31 1.47
CA LEU A 395 9.51 12.71 2.25
C LEU A 395 9.14 12.91 3.71
N PHE A 396 8.08 13.67 3.98
CA PHE A 396 7.57 13.90 5.33
C PHE A 396 7.18 12.58 6.04
N SER A 397 6.39 11.73 5.39
CA SER A 397 5.99 10.43 5.95
C SER A 397 7.21 9.53 6.21
N SER A 398 8.23 9.54 5.36
CA SER A 398 9.45 8.76 5.55
C SER A 398 10.26 9.26 6.75
N VAL A 399 10.38 10.58 6.92
CA VAL A 399 11.03 11.17 8.10
C VAL A 399 10.27 10.79 9.38
N LEU A 400 8.93 10.89 9.38
CA LEU A 400 8.11 10.51 10.52
C LEU A 400 8.22 9.02 10.85
N PHE A 401 8.29 8.15 9.83
CA PHE A 401 8.51 6.72 9.97
C PHE A 401 9.83 6.42 10.70
N ILE A 402 10.93 7.06 10.25
CA ILE A 402 12.27 6.89 10.85
C ILE A 402 12.31 7.43 12.28
N ILE A 403 11.72 8.61 12.52
CA ILE A 403 11.66 9.22 13.86
C ILE A 403 10.93 8.30 14.83
N TYR A 404 9.79 7.71 14.43
CA TYR A 404 9.05 6.83 15.31
C TYR A 404 9.84 5.58 15.68
N ILE A 405 10.48 4.92 14.70
CA ILE A 405 11.38 3.78 14.96
C ILE A 405 12.49 4.19 15.94
N TRP A 406 13.10 5.35 15.73
CA TRP A 406 14.17 5.86 16.57
C TRP A 406 13.71 6.11 18.02
N ILE A 407 12.54 6.73 18.22
CA ILE A 407 11.96 6.96 19.56
C ILE A 407 11.66 5.62 20.25
N SER A 408 11.04 4.67 19.56
CA SER A 408 10.73 3.35 20.11
C SER A 408 12.00 2.57 20.49
N TYR A 409 13.07 2.69 19.69
CA TYR A 409 14.36 2.09 19.99
C TYR A 409 15.06 2.79 21.17
N TRP A 410 14.97 4.11 21.25
CA TRP A 410 15.52 4.89 22.36
C TRP A 410 14.85 4.53 23.70
N LEU A 411 13.52 4.41 23.73
CA LEU A 411 12.76 3.94 24.91
C LEU A 411 13.17 2.52 25.32
N PHE A 412 13.40 1.64 24.34
CA PHE A 412 13.85 0.27 24.58
C PHE A 412 15.24 0.22 25.24
N ILE A 413 16.22 0.97 24.75
CA ILE A 413 17.59 0.94 25.28
C ILE A 413 17.68 1.58 26.66
N TYR A 414 17.18 2.82 26.80
CA TYR A 414 17.49 3.64 27.96
C TYR A 414 16.50 3.43 29.11
N TRP A 415 15.25 3.11 28.79
CA TRP A 415 14.18 3.01 29.78
C TRP A 415 13.67 1.56 29.95
N GLY A 416 14.14 0.63 29.11
CA GLY A 416 13.69 -0.75 29.13
C GLY A 416 12.19 -0.87 28.82
N ILE A 417 11.62 0.01 28.01
CA ILE A 417 10.19 -0.02 27.67
C ILE A 417 9.99 -0.55 26.27
N TRP A 418 9.15 -1.58 26.13
CA TRP A 418 8.71 -2.09 24.84
C TRP A 418 7.38 -1.45 24.43
N VAL A 419 7.45 -0.54 23.45
CA VAL A 419 6.28 0.03 22.74
C VAL A 419 6.11 -0.62 21.36
N ASN A 420 4.88 -0.67 20.85
CA ASN A 420 4.60 -1.26 19.55
C ASN A 420 5.08 -0.36 18.41
N ILE A 421 5.80 -0.93 17.45
CA ILE A 421 6.24 -0.23 16.25
C ILE A 421 5.23 -0.44 15.10
N ILE A 422 4.63 -1.63 15.01
CA ILE A 422 3.86 -2.02 13.83
C ILE A 422 2.57 -1.21 13.66
N TYR A 423 1.76 -1.03 14.71
CA TYR A 423 0.46 -0.36 14.55
C TYR A 423 0.58 1.11 14.13
N PRO A 424 1.42 1.95 14.76
CA PRO A 424 1.48 3.37 14.39
C PRO A 424 2.09 3.59 12.99
N LEU A 425 3.06 2.74 12.59
CA LEU A 425 3.61 2.78 11.23
C LEU A 425 2.62 2.27 10.17
N LEU A 426 1.80 1.26 10.50
CA LEU A 426 0.73 0.81 9.61
C LEU A 426 -0.29 1.92 9.37
N VAL A 427 -0.65 2.69 10.41
CA VAL A 427 -1.52 3.87 10.26
C VAL A 427 -0.90 4.91 9.34
N LEU A 428 0.38 5.22 9.52
CA LEU A 428 1.11 6.16 8.67
C LEU A 428 1.02 5.76 7.19
N ILE A 429 1.33 4.50 6.88
CA ILE A 429 1.30 3.97 5.51
C ILE A 429 -0.12 4.01 4.94
N LEU A 430 -1.12 3.53 5.70
CA LEU A 430 -2.51 3.46 5.23
C LEU A 430 -3.12 4.85 5.03
N VAL A 431 -2.86 5.79 5.94
CA VAL A 431 -3.37 7.17 5.83
C VAL A 431 -2.71 7.88 4.64
N TYR A 432 -1.39 7.81 4.50
CA TYR A 432 -0.68 8.40 3.37
C TYR A 432 -1.18 7.84 2.03
N THR A 433 -1.28 6.51 1.92
CA THR A 433 -1.73 5.84 0.68
C THR A 433 -3.18 6.20 0.35
N SER A 434 -4.08 6.13 1.34
CA SER A 434 -5.50 6.44 1.13
C SER A 434 -5.71 7.89 0.68
N LEU A 435 -5.01 8.84 1.29
CA LEU A 435 -5.11 10.26 0.91
C LEU A 435 -4.53 10.54 -0.47
N THR A 436 -3.41 9.88 -0.81
CA THR A 436 -2.80 10.03 -2.14
C THR A 436 -3.71 9.45 -3.23
N VAL A 437 -4.28 8.27 -3.01
CA VAL A 437 -5.25 7.65 -3.94
C VAL A 437 -6.50 8.52 -4.07
N TYR A 438 -7.07 8.98 -2.95
CA TYR A 438 -8.24 9.86 -2.98
C TYR A 438 -7.98 11.13 -3.79
N ARG A 439 -6.85 11.79 -3.55
CA ARG A 439 -6.45 12.99 -4.27
C ARG A 439 -6.28 12.72 -5.77
N TYR A 440 -5.58 11.66 -6.14
CA TYR A 440 -5.38 11.27 -7.53
C TYR A 440 -6.72 11.01 -8.25
N LEU A 441 -7.63 10.26 -7.62
CA LEU A 441 -8.95 9.97 -8.19
C LEU A 441 -9.81 11.24 -8.33
N THR A 442 -9.75 12.17 -7.37
CA THR A 442 -10.48 13.44 -7.45
C THR A 442 -9.90 14.34 -8.55
N GLU A 443 -8.57 14.48 -8.63
CA GLU A 443 -7.88 15.25 -9.67
C GLU A 443 -8.20 14.70 -11.08
N GLU A 444 -8.19 13.37 -11.27
CA GLU A 444 -8.59 12.73 -12.53
C GLU A 444 -10.04 13.00 -12.91
N ARG A 445 -10.97 12.97 -11.93
CA ARG A 445 -12.38 13.27 -12.16
C ARG A 445 -12.59 14.73 -12.57
N GLU A 446 -11.93 15.66 -11.92
CA GLU A 446 -11.98 17.08 -12.28
C GLU A 446 -11.43 17.32 -13.69
N ARG A 447 -10.30 16.69 -14.03
CA ARG A 447 -9.71 16.77 -15.37
C ARG A 447 -10.64 16.23 -16.45
N LYS A 448 -11.32 15.10 -16.19
CA LYS A 448 -12.31 14.53 -17.12
C LYS A 448 -13.54 15.40 -17.28
N LYS A 449 -14.03 16.03 -16.21
CA LYS A 449 -15.16 16.99 -16.28
C LYS A 449 -14.79 18.20 -17.15
N ILE A 450 -13.61 18.77 -16.94
CA ILE A 450 -13.10 19.88 -17.76
C ILE A 450 -13.03 19.44 -19.22
N LYS A 451 -12.39 18.30 -19.51
CA LYS A 451 -12.30 17.77 -20.89
C LYS A 451 -13.68 17.58 -21.54
N GLY A 452 -14.65 17.01 -20.81
CA GLY A 452 -16.01 16.79 -21.31
C GLY A 452 -16.76 18.08 -21.63
N ALA A 453 -16.56 19.15 -20.84
CA ALA A 453 -17.18 20.45 -21.09
C ALA A 453 -16.68 21.11 -22.39
N PHE A 454 -15.39 20.95 -22.72
CA PHE A 454 -14.80 21.55 -23.93
C PHE A 454 -15.20 20.84 -25.24
N THR A 455 -15.56 19.55 -25.20
CA THR A 455 -15.99 18.81 -26.40
C THR A 455 -17.30 19.32 -27.00
N TYR A 456 -18.14 20.01 -26.23
CA TYR A 456 -19.37 20.63 -26.73
C TYR A 456 -19.12 21.87 -27.59
N TYR A 457 -17.92 22.43 -27.57
CA TYR A 457 -17.59 23.68 -28.25
C TYR A 457 -16.61 23.51 -29.40
N VAL A 458 -15.79 22.45 -29.40
CA VAL A 458 -14.82 22.17 -30.47
C VAL A 458 -14.64 20.65 -30.66
N SER A 459 -14.24 20.22 -31.86
CA SER A 459 -14.03 18.81 -32.16
C SER A 459 -12.96 18.17 -31.25
N SER A 460 -13.05 16.85 -31.03
CA SER A 460 -12.14 16.14 -30.10
C SER A 460 -10.66 16.29 -30.46
N SER A 461 -10.34 16.43 -31.74
CA SER A 461 -9.00 16.71 -32.24
C SER A 461 -8.51 18.11 -31.83
N VAL A 462 -9.38 19.11 -31.86
CA VAL A 462 -9.08 20.49 -31.41
C VAL A 462 -8.93 20.59 -29.90
N VAL A 463 -9.78 19.93 -29.10
CA VAL A 463 -9.62 19.89 -27.63
C VAL A 463 -8.26 19.31 -27.24
N ASN A 464 -7.87 18.19 -27.88
CA ASN A 464 -6.59 17.54 -27.60
C ASN A 464 -5.40 18.42 -27.98
N GLU A 465 -5.50 19.19 -29.07
CA GLU A 465 -4.44 20.11 -29.50
C GLU A 465 -4.34 21.34 -28.59
N MET A 466 -5.47 21.90 -28.13
CA MET A 466 -5.50 22.98 -27.14
C MET A 466 -4.90 22.57 -25.79
N LEU A 467 -5.13 21.33 -25.35
CA LEU A 467 -4.53 20.80 -24.12
C LEU A 467 -3.02 20.59 -24.23
N LYS A 468 -2.50 20.34 -25.45
CA LYS A 468 -1.06 20.21 -25.71
C LYS A 468 -0.37 21.58 -25.79
N HIS A 469 -1.06 22.58 -26.32
CA HIS A 469 -0.51 23.92 -26.59
C HIS A 469 -1.40 25.04 -26.03
N PRO A 470 -1.55 25.16 -24.70
CA PRO A 470 -2.40 26.18 -24.07
C PRO A 470 -1.96 27.62 -24.38
N GLU A 471 -0.71 27.84 -24.76
CA GLU A 471 -0.17 29.12 -25.21
C GLU A 471 -0.83 29.68 -26.49
N LYS A 472 -1.39 28.80 -27.34
CA LYS A 472 -2.13 29.20 -28.57
C LYS A 472 -3.51 29.79 -28.27
N LEU A 473 -3.94 29.82 -26.99
CA LEU A 473 -5.22 30.39 -26.54
C LEU A 473 -5.16 31.90 -26.20
N LYS A 474 -4.05 32.58 -26.47
CA LYS A 474 -3.95 34.03 -26.27
C LYS A 474 -4.66 34.80 -27.41
N LEU A 475 -5.04 36.05 -27.13
CA LEU A 475 -5.53 36.98 -28.14
C LEU A 475 -4.47 37.22 -29.22
N GLY A 476 -4.95 37.33 -30.46
CA GLY A 476 -4.10 37.41 -31.65
C GLY A 476 -4.43 36.28 -32.60
N GLY A 477 -3.87 36.36 -33.81
CA GLY A 477 -4.09 35.35 -34.83
C GLY A 477 -2.96 35.27 -35.82
N ASP A 478 -2.81 34.09 -36.41
CA ASP A 478 -1.84 33.83 -37.45
C ASP A 478 -2.46 34.12 -38.82
N ARG A 479 -1.68 34.73 -39.70
CA ARG A 479 -2.07 34.86 -41.10
C ARG A 479 -1.79 33.52 -41.80
N LYS A 480 -2.86 32.77 -42.11
CA LYS A 480 -2.79 31.48 -42.80
C LYS A 480 -3.63 31.48 -44.06
N GLU A 481 -3.26 30.65 -45.03
CA GLU A 481 -4.12 30.36 -46.18
C GLU A 481 -5.07 29.22 -45.80
N LEU A 482 -6.37 29.51 -45.75
CA LEU A 482 -7.39 28.58 -45.26
C LEU A 482 -8.58 28.55 -46.23
N SER A 483 -9.51 27.62 -45.99
CA SER A 483 -10.81 27.60 -46.69
C SER A 483 -11.91 27.94 -45.71
N VAL A 484 -12.80 28.84 -46.12
CA VAL A 484 -14.01 29.18 -45.37
C VAL A 484 -15.23 28.68 -46.14
N LEU A 485 -16.19 28.13 -45.41
CA LEU A 485 -17.50 27.72 -45.91
C LEU A 485 -18.56 28.54 -45.19
N PHE A 486 -19.44 29.14 -45.96
CA PHE A 486 -20.68 29.74 -45.47
C PHE A 486 -21.86 28.96 -46.04
N SER A 487 -22.86 28.68 -45.21
CA SER A 487 -24.13 28.09 -45.63
C SER A 487 -25.27 28.93 -45.06
N ASP A 488 -26.33 29.16 -45.82
CA ASP A 488 -27.52 29.87 -45.35
C ASP A 488 -28.81 29.21 -45.86
N ILE A 489 -29.89 29.27 -45.07
CA ILE A 489 -31.19 28.69 -45.42
C ILE A 489 -31.98 29.66 -46.29
N ARG A 490 -32.41 29.20 -47.45
CA ARG A 490 -33.17 30.02 -48.39
C ARG A 490 -34.59 30.25 -47.89
N GLY A 491 -34.95 31.52 -47.78
CA GLY A 491 -36.31 31.90 -47.39
C GLY A 491 -36.63 31.59 -45.93
N PHE A 492 -35.62 31.45 -45.07
CA PHE A 492 -35.81 31.11 -43.66
C PHE A 492 -36.79 32.03 -42.93
N THR A 493 -36.77 33.35 -43.19
CA THR A 493 -37.74 34.29 -42.59
C THR A 493 -39.18 33.88 -42.87
N THR A 494 -39.48 33.44 -44.10
CA THR A 494 -40.81 32.96 -44.50
C THR A 494 -41.16 31.64 -43.82
N ILE A 495 -40.18 30.76 -43.62
CA ILE A 495 -40.36 29.50 -42.87
C ILE A 495 -40.64 29.80 -41.39
N ALA A 496 -39.89 30.73 -40.79
CA ALA A 496 -39.98 31.10 -39.39
C ALA A 496 -41.32 31.78 -39.04
N GLU A 497 -41.89 32.58 -39.96
CA GLU A 497 -43.22 33.20 -39.79
C GLU A 497 -44.36 32.16 -39.75
N GLY A 498 -44.15 30.97 -40.31
CA GLY A 498 -45.16 29.91 -40.40
C GLY A 498 -45.13 28.88 -39.26
N LEU A 499 -44.20 29.00 -38.31
CA LEU A 499 -43.98 28.02 -37.24
C LEU A 499 -44.08 28.67 -35.84
N THR A 500 -44.43 27.89 -34.82
CA THR A 500 -44.27 28.34 -33.43
C THR A 500 -42.77 28.45 -33.06
N PRO A 501 -42.39 29.28 -32.07
CA PRO A 501 -41.00 29.39 -31.62
C PRO A 501 -40.38 28.05 -31.22
N GLU A 502 -41.13 27.17 -30.58
CA GLU A 502 -40.69 25.84 -30.16
C GLU A 502 -40.44 24.92 -31.36
N GLU A 503 -41.35 24.92 -32.35
CA GLU A 503 -41.20 24.15 -33.59
C GLU A 503 -40.01 24.65 -34.43
N LEU A 504 -39.83 25.96 -34.51
CA LEU A 504 -38.71 26.59 -35.21
C LEU A 504 -37.38 26.20 -34.57
N VAL A 505 -37.27 26.23 -33.24
CA VAL A 505 -36.06 25.83 -32.52
C VAL A 505 -35.76 24.35 -32.73
N HIS A 506 -36.77 23.48 -32.67
CA HIS A 506 -36.58 22.05 -32.92
C HIS A 506 -36.09 21.79 -34.34
N LEU A 507 -36.74 22.41 -35.33
CA LEU A 507 -36.40 22.27 -36.75
C LEU A 507 -34.98 22.79 -37.05
N LEU A 508 -34.63 23.96 -36.49
CA LEU A 508 -33.32 24.55 -36.66
C LEU A 508 -32.23 23.71 -35.98
N ASN A 509 -32.46 23.22 -34.75
CA ASN A 509 -31.51 22.36 -34.06
C ASN A 509 -31.27 21.04 -34.81
N GLU A 510 -32.32 20.43 -35.37
CA GLU A 510 -32.18 19.22 -36.18
C GLU A 510 -31.33 19.47 -37.44
N TYR A 511 -31.60 20.57 -38.16
CA TYR A 511 -30.79 21.00 -39.29
C TYR A 511 -29.33 21.27 -38.91
N LEU A 512 -29.10 22.14 -37.93
CA LEU A 512 -27.76 22.55 -37.50
C LEU A 512 -26.94 21.36 -36.98
N THR A 513 -27.58 20.38 -36.33
CA THR A 513 -26.91 19.16 -35.85
C THR A 513 -26.32 18.38 -37.02
N VAL A 514 -27.14 18.04 -38.02
CA VAL A 514 -26.70 17.25 -39.18
C VAL A 514 -25.63 17.99 -39.99
N MET A 515 -25.81 19.30 -40.20
CA MET A 515 -24.82 20.10 -40.93
C MET A 515 -23.49 20.18 -40.19
N THR A 516 -23.52 20.33 -38.86
CA THR A 516 -22.32 20.38 -38.03
C THR A 516 -21.60 19.04 -37.97
N ASP A 517 -22.34 17.93 -37.91
CA ASP A 517 -21.76 16.58 -37.99
C ASP A 517 -21.02 16.37 -39.31
N VAL A 518 -21.56 16.88 -40.42
CA VAL A 518 -20.86 16.86 -41.73
C VAL A 518 -19.60 17.73 -41.73
N ILE A 519 -19.63 18.91 -41.10
CA ILE A 519 -18.43 19.76 -40.97
C ILE A 519 -17.35 19.02 -40.18
N PHE A 520 -17.70 18.43 -39.03
CA PHE A 520 -16.76 17.68 -38.19
C PHE A 520 -16.26 16.39 -38.83
N LYS A 521 -17.09 15.69 -39.62
CA LYS A 521 -16.71 14.48 -40.39
C LYS A 521 -15.52 14.74 -41.32
N TYR A 522 -15.39 15.95 -41.84
CA TYR A 522 -14.28 16.37 -42.71
C TYR A 522 -13.31 17.34 -42.02
N ASP A 523 -13.15 17.22 -40.71
CA ASP A 523 -12.21 17.99 -39.89
C ASP A 523 -12.35 19.52 -40.01
N GLY A 524 -13.54 19.99 -40.40
CA GLY A 524 -13.88 21.41 -40.35
C GLY A 524 -14.07 21.86 -38.91
N THR A 525 -13.70 23.10 -38.64
CA THR A 525 -13.97 23.75 -37.35
C THR A 525 -15.18 24.65 -37.54
N LEU A 526 -16.26 24.37 -36.80
CA LEU A 526 -17.41 25.26 -36.72
C LEU A 526 -16.94 26.58 -36.07
N ASP A 527 -17.09 27.68 -36.79
CA ASP A 527 -16.71 29.01 -36.31
C ASP A 527 -17.84 29.60 -35.46
N LYS A 528 -19.03 29.74 -36.06
CA LYS A 528 -20.26 30.16 -35.37
C LYS A 528 -21.51 29.88 -36.19
N TYR A 529 -22.64 29.85 -35.49
CA TYR A 529 -23.97 30.03 -36.08
C TYR A 529 -24.31 31.52 -36.13
N MET A 530 -24.87 31.98 -37.25
CA MET A 530 -25.33 33.35 -37.45
C MET A 530 -26.83 33.32 -37.80
N GLY A 531 -27.68 33.01 -36.80
CA GLY A 531 -29.08 32.70 -37.05
C GLY A 531 -29.22 31.33 -37.72
N ASP A 532 -29.73 31.31 -38.94
CA ASP A 532 -29.84 30.15 -39.83
C ASP A 532 -28.58 29.88 -40.67
N ALA A 533 -27.63 30.82 -40.68
CA ALA A 533 -26.37 30.65 -41.39
C ALA A 533 -25.29 29.94 -40.56
N ILE A 534 -24.47 29.12 -41.22
CA ILE A 534 -23.33 28.40 -40.66
C ILE A 534 -22.04 28.97 -41.27
N MET A 535 -21.06 29.28 -40.42
CA MET A 535 -19.69 29.56 -40.83
C MET A 535 -18.76 28.46 -40.32
N ALA A 536 -17.94 27.90 -41.21
CA ALA A 536 -16.93 26.89 -40.88
C ALA A 536 -15.58 27.21 -41.53
N ILE A 537 -14.51 26.83 -40.84
CA ILE A 537 -13.12 27.05 -41.26
C ILE A 537 -12.41 25.70 -41.38
N TYR A 538 -11.66 25.54 -42.46
CA TYR A 538 -10.84 24.34 -42.71
C TYR A 538 -9.37 24.74 -42.79
N GLY A 539 -8.51 23.97 -42.11
CA GLY A 539 -7.06 24.23 -41.98
C GLY A 539 -6.66 25.00 -40.73
N ALA A 540 -7.61 25.26 -39.82
CA ALA A 540 -7.34 25.78 -38.49
C ALA A 540 -8.36 25.27 -37.47
N PRO A 541 -7.97 25.04 -36.19
CA PRO A 541 -6.59 25.14 -35.68
C PRO A 541 -5.69 23.96 -36.10
N LEU A 542 -6.28 22.91 -36.65
CA LEU A 542 -5.55 21.78 -37.26
C LEU A 542 -4.94 22.21 -38.59
N ASP A 543 -3.65 21.98 -38.78
CA ASP A 543 -2.99 22.24 -40.07
C ASP A 543 -3.40 21.17 -41.08
N LEU A 544 -4.22 21.54 -42.07
CA LEU A 544 -4.78 20.63 -43.08
C LEU A 544 -4.35 21.11 -44.47
N PRO A 545 -3.31 20.52 -45.09
CA PRO A 545 -2.88 20.91 -46.44
C PRO A 545 -3.96 20.76 -47.52
N ASP A 546 -4.90 19.84 -47.30
CA ASP A 546 -6.04 19.52 -48.17
C ASP A 546 -7.34 20.26 -47.76
N HIS A 547 -7.24 21.32 -46.97
CA HIS A 547 -8.39 22.08 -46.43
C HIS A 547 -9.43 22.52 -47.48
N SER A 548 -9.03 22.83 -48.72
CA SER A 548 -9.97 23.16 -49.81
C SER A 548 -10.77 21.96 -50.32
N ILE A 549 -10.15 20.78 -50.35
CA ILE A 549 -10.80 19.53 -50.78
C ILE A 549 -11.85 19.13 -49.73
N LYS A 550 -11.47 19.15 -48.45
CA LYS A 550 -12.37 18.84 -47.33
C LYS A 550 -13.58 19.77 -47.26
N ALA A 551 -13.39 21.07 -47.48
CA ALA A 551 -14.50 22.03 -47.56
C ALA A 551 -15.48 21.70 -48.71
N CYS A 552 -14.98 21.30 -49.88
CA CYS A 552 -15.81 20.89 -51.01
C CYS A 552 -16.55 19.57 -50.74
N HIS A 553 -15.91 18.59 -50.10
CA HIS A 553 -16.59 17.37 -49.64
C HIS A 553 -17.71 17.67 -48.65
N SER A 554 -17.46 18.53 -47.65
CA SER A 554 -18.50 18.94 -46.71
C SER A 554 -19.68 19.57 -47.42
N ALA A 555 -19.47 20.48 -48.38
CA ALA A 555 -20.57 21.11 -49.09
C ALA A 555 -21.42 20.12 -49.91
N LEU A 556 -20.81 19.17 -50.63
CA LEU A 556 -21.55 18.14 -51.37
C LEU A 556 -22.33 17.21 -50.43
N GLU A 557 -21.71 16.81 -49.32
CA GLU A 557 -22.36 15.94 -48.33
C GLU A 557 -23.49 16.70 -47.58
N MET A 558 -23.34 18.00 -47.30
CA MET A 558 -24.40 18.83 -46.71
C MET A 558 -25.64 18.86 -47.62
N ILE A 559 -25.47 19.02 -48.94
CA ILE A 559 -26.59 18.97 -49.88
C ILE A 559 -27.23 17.58 -49.92
N LYS A 560 -26.43 16.51 -49.83
CA LYS A 560 -26.94 15.14 -49.78
C LYS A 560 -27.73 14.86 -48.51
N GLU A 561 -27.21 15.23 -47.34
CA GLU A 561 -27.89 15.04 -46.06
C GLU A 561 -29.12 15.95 -45.92
N LEU A 562 -29.11 17.14 -46.51
CA LEU A 562 -30.29 17.99 -46.60
C LEU A 562 -31.41 17.30 -47.41
N LYS A 563 -31.08 16.58 -48.49
CA LYS A 563 -32.08 15.80 -49.24
C LYS A 563 -32.71 14.71 -48.37
N ASN A 564 -31.91 14.03 -47.55
CA ASN A 564 -32.42 13.02 -46.60
C ASN A 564 -33.33 13.67 -45.54
N LEU A 565 -32.92 14.81 -44.98
CA LEU A 565 -33.75 15.58 -44.04
C LEU A 565 -35.06 16.05 -44.67
N ASN A 566 -35.01 16.57 -45.91
CA ASN A 566 -36.20 16.98 -46.63
C ASN A 566 -37.15 15.80 -46.89
N GLN A 567 -36.66 14.61 -47.24
CA GLN A 567 -37.51 13.43 -47.39
C GLN A 567 -38.22 13.08 -46.08
N LYS A 568 -37.51 13.15 -44.96
CA LYS A 568 -38.08 12.95 -43.62
C LYS A 568 -39.14 14.02 -43.31
N TRP A 569 -38.80 15.29 -43.47
CA TRP A 569 -39.69 16.42 -43.18
C TRP A 569 -40.95 16.41 -44.05
N ILE A 570 -40.84 16.06 -45.33
CA ILE A 570 -42.00 15.87 -46.22
C ILE A 570 -42.90 14.75 -45.69
N GLY A 571 -42.33 13.64 -45.21
CA GLY A 571 -43.08 12.55 -44.57
C GLY A 571 -43.77 12.97 -43.26
N GLU A 572 -43.24 13.97 -42.58
CA GLU A 572 -43.81 14.60 -41.37
C GLU A 572 -44.79 15.75 -41.69
N GLY A 573 -45.05 16.04 -42.96
CA GLY A 573 -45.93 17.12 -43.40
C GLY A 573 -45.32 18.53 -43.33
N LYS A 574 -44.00 18.65 -43.17
CA LYS A 574 -43.26 19.91 -43.12
C LYS A 574 -42.79 20.34 -44.52
N GLN A 575 -42.56 21.64 -44.70
CA GLN A 575 -42.02 22.20 -45.94
C GLN A 575 -40.53 21.86 -46.10
N PRO A 576 -40.06 21.48 -47.30
CA PRO A 576 -38.65 21.24 -47.54
C PRO A 576 -37.85 22.54 -47.49
N MET A 577 -36.59 22.44 -47.07
CA MET A 577 -35.63 23.55 -47.05
C MET A 577 -34.64 23.44 -48.20
N ASP A 578 -34.10 24.59 -48.60
CA ASP A 578 -33.01 24.68 -49.56
C ASP A 578 -31.91 25.58 -49.00
N ILE A 579 -30.65 25.31 -49.34
CA ILE A 579 -29.51 26.05 -48.80
C ILE A 579 -28.60 26.58 -49.92
N GLY A 580 -28.02 27.75 -49.67
CA GLY A 580 -26.90 28.28 -50.45
C GLY A 580 -25.60 28.02 -49.71
N ILE A 581 -24.55 27.58 -50.41
CA ILE A 581 -23.21 27.36 -49.86
C ILE A 581 -22.19 28.16 -50.67
N GLY A 582 -21.34 28.91 -49.98
CA GLY A 582 -20.24 29.68 -50.55
C GLY A 582 -18.90 29.23 -49.99
N ILE A 583 -17.95 28.87 -50.85
CA ILE A 583 -16.59 28.49 -50.43
C ILE A 583 -15.54 29.40 -51.07
N ASN A 584 -14.66 29.93 -50.23
CA ASN A 584 -13.48 30.64 -50.70
C ASN A 584 -12.21 30.15 -50.00
N THR A 585 -11.11 30.13 -50.76
CA THR A 585 -9.78 29.77 -50.27
C THR A 585 -8.85 30.97 -50.42
N GLY A 586 -8.11 31.32 -49.37
CA GLY A 586 -7.14 32.40 -49.45
C GLY A 586 -6.56 32.81 -48.10
N PRO A 587 -5.64 33.78 -48.10
CA PRO A 587 -5.05 34.27 -46.86
C PRO A 587 -6.12 34.95 -46.00
N MET A 588 -6.21 34.52 -44.74
CA MET A 588 -7.05 35.10 -43.70
C MET A 588 -6.31 35.08 -42.36
N MET A 589 -6.72 35.94 -41.43
CA MET A 589 -6.20 35.95 -40.07
C MET A 589 -7.08 35.05 -39.22
N VAL A 590 -6.50 34.00 -38.61
CA VAL A 590 -7.24 33.06 -37.75
C VAL A 590 -6.68 33.08 -36.34
N GLY A 591 -7.54 33.15 -35.34
CA GLY A 591 -7.13 33.14 -33.94
C GLY A 591 -8.23 33.64 -33.02
N ASN A 592 -7.89 33.91 -31.78
CA ASN A 592 -8.84 34.43 -30.80
C ASN A 592 -9.03 35.93 -31.03
N MET A 593 -10.24 36.30 -31.46
CA MET A 593 -10.63 37.68 -31.75
C MET A 593 -11.72 38.14 -30.78
N GLY A 594 -11.62 39.38 -30.30
CA GLY A 594 -12.58 39.96 -29.37
C GLY A 594 -11.91 40.85 -28.35
N SER A 595 -12.50 40.92 -27.16
CA SER A 595 -11.94 41.61 -26.00
C SER A 595 -11.21 40.65 -25.07
N ASP A 596 -10.39 41.17 -24.15
CA ASP A 596 -9.71 40.37 -23.12
C ASP A 596 -10.68 39.53 -22.26
N GLN A 597 -11.93 39.97 -22.13
CA GLN A 597 -12.96 39.30 -21.32
C GLN A 597 -13.85 38.36 -22.12
N ARG A 598 -13.92 38.54 -23.45
CA ARG A 598 -14.77 37.76 -24.35
C ARG A 598 -14.16 37.74 -25.74
N PHE A 599 -13.67 36.58 -26.14
CA PHE A 599 -13.07 36.32 -27.43
C PHE A 599 -13.58 35.00 -28.00
N ASP A 600 -13.69 34.94 -29.32
CA ASP A 600 -14.07 33.73 -30.06
C ASP A 600 -12.90 33.36 -30.99
N PHE A 601 -12.62 32.07 -31.13
CA PHE A 601 -11.68 31.60 -32.16
C PHE A 601 -12.36 31.75 -33.52
N THR A 602 -11.84 32.65 -34.36
CA THR A 602 -12.49 32.97 -35.63
C THR A 602 -11.52 33.39 -36.72
N ALA A 603 -12.00 33.43 -37.96
CA ALA A 603 -11.26 33.91 -39.13
C ALA A 603 -11.79 35.26 -39.61
N MET A 604 -10.87 36.18 -39.93
CA MET A 604 -11.18 37.49 -40.49
C MET A 604 -10.32 37.83 -41.71
N GLY A 605 -10.88 38.61 -42.63
CA GLY A 605 -10.18 39.18 -43.77
C GLY A 605 -11.00 39.16 -45.06
N ASP A 606 -10.45 39.76 -46.11
CA ASP A 606 -11.10 39.85 -47.42
C ASP A 606 -11.51 38.49 -48.00
N SER A 607 -10.73 37.44 -47.73
CA SER A 607 -11.03 36.07 -48.17
C SER A 607 -12.27 35.51 -47.47
N VAL A 608 -12.51 35.89 -46.22
CA VAL A 608 -13.71 35.48 -45.47
C VAL A 608 -14.96 36.15 -46.04
N ASN A 609 -14.86 37.47 -46.27
CA ASN A 609 -15.93 38.27 -46.86
C ASN A 609 -16.30 37.81 -48.28
N LEU A 610 -15.33 37.31 -49.06
CA LEU A 610 -15.62 36.73 -50.37
C LEU A 610 -16.47 35.45 -50.23
N GLY A 611 -16.15 34.55 -49.31
CA GLY A 611 -16.92 33.33 -49.06
C GLY A 611 -18.40 33.62 -48.75
N SER A 612 -18.66 34.53 -47.81
CA SER A 612 -20.04 34.94 -47.45
C SER A 612 -20.80 35.56 -48.63
N ARG A 613 -20.12 36.29 -49.53
CA ARG A 613 -20.77 36.84 -50.73
C ARG A 613 -21.05 35.78 -51.79
N LEU A 614 -20.21 34.76 -51.90
CA LEU A 614 -20.44 33.64 -52.81
C LEU A 614 -21.66 32.83 -52.39
N GLU A 615 -21.86 32.66 -51.08
CA GLU A 615 -23.07 32.07 -50.52
C GLU A 615 -24.29 32.85 -51.04
N GLY A 616 -24.39 34.16 -50.75
CA GLY A 616 -25.54 34.96 -51.18
C GLY A 616 -25.72 35.05 -52.71
N ALA A 617 -24.62 34.92 -53.48
CA ALA A 617 -24.68 34.89 -54.94
C ALA A 617 -25.47 33.69 -55.48
N ASN A 618 -25.55 32.58 -54.74
CA ASN A 618 -26.30 31.39 -55.14
C ASN A 618 -27.75 31.71 -55.53
N LYS A 619 -28.40 32.66 -54.84
CA LYS A 619 -29.78 33.09 -55.13
C LYS A 619 -29.93 33.63 -56.55
N SER A 620 -28.93 34.33 -57.05
CA SER A 620 -28.94 35.00 -58.35
C SER A 620 -28.66 34.05 -59.51
N TYR A 621 -27.87 33.01 -59.24
CA TYR A 621 -27.55 31.96 -60.22
C TYR A 621 -28.45 30.73 -60.09
N LYS A 622 -29.30 30.67 -59.05
CA LYS A 622 -30.15 29.52 -58.72
C LYS A 622 -29.35 28.22 -58.57
N THR A 623 -28.17 28.29 -57.96
CA THR A 623 -27.28 27.16 -57.67
C THR A 623 -27.25 26.85 -56.18
N ASN A 624 -26.73 25.71 -55.74
CA ASN A 624 -26.57 25.43 -54.32
C ASN A 624 -25.17 25.68 -53.78
N ILE A 625 -24.12 25.49 -54.59
CA ILE A 625 -22.74 25.60 -54.13
C ILE A 625 -21.93 26.45 -55.11
N ILE A 626 -21.46 27.61 -54.66
CA ILE A 626 -20.53 28.45 -55.42
C ILE A 626 -19.16 28.45 -54.75
N ILE A 627 -18.12 28.21 -55.56
CA ILE A 627 -16.73 28.30 -55.14
C ILE A 627 -15.99 29.41 -55.90
N SER A 628 -15.02 30.03 -55.24
CA SER A 628 -14.13 31.01 -55.86
C SER A 628 -13.18 30.40 -56.89
N GLU A 629 -12.59 31.22 -57.76
CA GLU A 629 -11.47 30.78 -58.62
C GLU A 629 -10.27 30.25 -57.83
N PHE A 630 -10.08 30.71 -56.59
CA PHE A 630 -8.96 30.33 -55.74
C PHE A 630 -9.15 28.91 -55.21
N THR A 631 -10.37 28.59 -54.79
CA THR A 631 -10.77 27.24 -54.40
C THR A 631 -10.72 26.31 -55.62
N PHE A 632 -11.33 26.72 -56.75
CA PHE A 632 -11.32 25.94 -57.99
C PHE A 632 -9.92 25.51 -58.42
N LYS A 633 -8.93 26.43 -58.39
CA LYS A 633 -7.54 26.11 -58.76
C LYS A 633 -6.94 24.95 -57.93
N LYS A 634 -7.34 24.82 -56.67
CA LYS A 634 -6.87 23.74 -55.77
C LYS A 634 -7.65 22.43 -55.95
N VAL A 635 -8.93 22.49 -56.34
CA VAL A 635 -9.84 21.31 -56.30
C VAL A 635 -10.25 20.77 -57.68
N LYS A 636 -9.91 21.46 -58.78
CA LYS A 636 -10.29 21.10 -60.17
C LYS A 636 -9.90 19.68 -60.60
N ASN A 637 -8.95 19.04 -59.92
CA ASN A 637 -8.50 17.70 -60.25
C ASN A 637 -9.35 16.60 -59.59
N GLU A 638 -10.18 16.94 -58.60
CA GLU A 638 -10.97 16.00 -57.80
C GLU A 638 -12.48 16.21 -57.96
N PHE A 639 -12.91 17.42 -58.32
CA PHE A 639 -14.32 17.77 -58.45
C PHE A 639 -14.63 18.36 -59.81
N ILE A 640 -15.88 18.19 -60.25
CA ILE A 640 -16.38 18.81 -61.46
C ILE A 640 -16.97 20.16 -61.11
N CYS A 641 -16.41 21.19 -61.76
CA CYS A 641 -16.76 22.57 -61.53
C CYS A 641 -17.13 23.26 -62.86
N MET A 642 -18.21 24.01 -62.86
CA MET A 642 -18.68 24.75 -64.04
C MET A 642 -18.47 26.25 -63.84
N GLU A 643 -17.81 26.95 -64.77
CA GLU A 643 -17.64 28.42 -64.67
C GLU A 643 -19.01 29.08 -64.78
N LEU A 644 -19.42 29.82 -63.74
CA LEU A 644 -20.72 30.49 -63.70
C LEU A 644 -20.65 31.89 -64.25
N ASP A 645 -19.72 32.71 -63.76
CA ASP A 645 -19.63 34.13 -64.09
C ASP A 645 -18.28 34.71 -63.63
N SER A 646 -18.03 35.97 -63.96
CA SER A 646 -16.99 36.80 -63.37
C SER A 646 -17.66 37.94 -62.60
N VAL A 647 -17.60 37.92 -61.27
CA VAL A 647 -18.30 38.90 -60.42
C VAL A 647 -17.33 39.97 -59.89
N ARG A 648 -17.76 41.23 -59.92
CA ARG A 648 -17.04 42.35 -59.30
C ARG A 648 -17.53 42.53 -57.87
N VAL A 649 -16.63 42.36 -56.92
CA VAL A 649 -16.91 42.59 -55.50
C VAL A 649 -16.74 44.08 -55.21
N LYS A 650 -17.77 44.72 -54.61
CA LYS A 650 -17.68 46.11 -54.14
C LYS A 650 -16.44 46.29 -53.25
N GLY A 651 -15.45 47.04 -53.72
CA GLY A 651 -14.15 47.25 -53.06
C GLY A 651 -12.92 46.68 -53.80
N LYS A 652 -13.08 45.80 -54.81
CA LYS A 652 -11.96 45.28 -55.64
C LYS A 652 -12.08 45.72 -57.10
N LYS A 653 -10.94 46.12 -57.71
CA LYS A 653 -10.88 46.55 -59.12
C LYS A 653 -10.85 45.39 -60.13
N ARG A 654 -10.48 44.17 -59.72
CA ARG A 654 -10.39 42.99 -60.59
C ARG A 654 -11.59 42.05 -60.37
N PRO A 655 -12.26 41.58 -61.44
CA PRO A 655 -13.33 40.59 -61.33
C PRO A 655 -12.76 39.24 -60.88
N VAL A 656 -13.54 38.51 -60.07
CA VAL A 656 -13.19 37.16 -59.59
C VAL A 656 -14.10 36.18 -60.33
N LYS A 657 -13.51 35.13 -60.92
CA LYS A 657 -14.30 34.04 -61.51
C LYS A 657 -14.94 33.19 -60.42
N ILE A 658 -16.18 32.78 -60.65
CA ILE A 658 -16.93 31.93 -59.73
C ILE A 658 -17.39 30.67 -60.46
N TYR A 659 -17.43 29.57 -59.73
CA TYR A 659 -17.71 28.25 -60.26
C TYR A 659 -18.80 27.57 -59.45
N ASN A 660 -19.69 26.85 -60.11
CA ASN A 660 -20.60 25.92 -59.45
C ASN A 660 -19.85 24.64 -59.15
N LEU A 661 -19.88 24.15 -57.91
CA LEU A 661 -19.38 22.82 -57.58
C LEU A 661 -20.48 21.79 -57.90
N ALA A 662 -20.35 21.11 -59.03
CA ALA A 662 -21.41 20.25 -59.56
C ALA A 662 -21.40 18.84 -58.96
N GLY A 663 -20.22 18.31 -58.60
CA GLY A 663 -20.11 16.96 -58.03
C GLY A 663 -18.70 16.40 -58.06
N TYR A 664 -18.60 15.10 -57.76
CA TYR A 664 -17.37 14.31 -57.84
C TYR A 664 -16.97 14.05 -59.30
N LYS A 665 -15.70 13.69 -59.55
CA LYS A 665 -15.16 13.55 -60.92
C LYS A 665 -15.75 12.42 -61.77
N ASP A 666 -16.46 11.47 -61.15
CA ASP A 666 -17.06 10.32 -61.83
C ASP A 666 -18.49 10.60 -62.35
N LEU A 667 -18.67 11.66 -63.14
CA LEU A 667 -19.98 11.99 -63.73
C LEU A 667 -20.22 11.26 -65.07
N PRO A 668 -21.47 10.88 -65.40
CA PRO A 668 -21.83 10.36 -66.71
C PRO A 668 -21.59 11.39 -67.82
N GLY A 669 -21.16 10.94 -69.00
CA GLY A 669 -20.67 11.80 -70.11
C GLY A 669 -21.62 12.92 -70.58
N ILE A 670 -22.91 12.82 -70.28
CA ILE A 670 -23.91 13.86 -70.63
C ILE A 670 -23.69 15.17 -69.87
N GLN A 671 -23.15 15.11 -68.64
CA GLN A 671 -22.90 16.30 -67.80
C GLN A 671 -21.63 17.04 -68.21
N GLU A 672 -20.63 16.33 -68.74
CA GLU A 672 -19.43 16.93 -69.32
C GLU A 672 -19.78 17.72 -70.60
N GLU A 673 -20.69 17.17 -71.43
CA GLU A 673 -21.21 17.86 -72.61
C GLU A 673 -21.96 19.14 -72.23
N ILE A 674 -22.84 19.09 -71.22
CA ILE A 674 -23.56 20.26 -70.71
C ILE A 674 -22.61 21.36 -70.23
N ILE A 675 -21.56 21.01 -69.47
CA ILE A 675 -20.57 21.98 -68.97
C ILE A 675 -19.79 22.63 -70.13
N ASN A 676 -19.40 21.84 -71.12
CA ASN A 676 -18.69 22.34 -72.30
C ASN A 676 -19.57 23.28 -73.12
N GLN A 677 -20.84 22.91 -73.35
CA GLN A 677 -21.82 23.80 -74.00
C GLN A 677 -22.03 25.07 -73.16
N PHE A 678 -22.16 24.97 -71.84
CA PHE A 678 -22.36 26.14 -70.97
C PHE A 678 -21.18 27.12 -71.06
N ASN A 679 -19.94 26.62 -71.04
CA ASN A 679 -18.74 27.43 -71.23
C ASN A 679 -18.71 28.11 -72.62
N GLN A 680 -19.17 27.42 -73.66
CA GLN A 680 -19.30 27.97 -75.00
C GLN A 680 -20.36 29.08 -75.06
N GLY A 681 -21.52 28.87 -74.42
CA GLY A 681 -22.58 29.87 -74.26
C GLY A 681 -22.09 31.11 -73.52
N LEU A 682 -21.35 30.91 -72.43
CA LEU A 682 -20.73 31.99 -71.65
C LEU A 682 -19.69 32.77 -72.48
N THR A 683 -18.93 32.08 -73.34
CA THR A 683 -17.99 32.72 -74.27
C THR A 683 -18.71 33.59 -75.30
N PHE A 684 -19.83 33.13 -75.86
CA PHE A 684 -20.65 33.95 -76.76
C PHE A 684 -21.29 35.13 -76.04
N TYR A 685 -21.77 34.93 -74.81
CA TYR A 685 -22.28 35.99 -73.94
C TYR A 685 -21.23 37.10 -73.72
N LYS A 686 -20.02 36.73 -73.28
CA LYS A 686 -18.92 37.71 -73.04
C LYS A 686 -18.51 38.45 -74.33
N ASN A 687 -18.62 37.79 -75.49
CA ASN A 687 -18.34 38.38 -76.80
C ASN A 687 -19.54 39.11 -77.45
N ARG A 688 -20.63 39.36 -76.69
CA ARG A 688 -21.86 40.04 -77.16
C ARG A 688 -22.60 39.36 -78.32
N LYS A 689 -22.37 38.06 -78.52
CA LYS A 689 -23.06 37.24 -79.52
C LYS A 689 -24.33 36.65 -78.91
N TRP A 690 -25.28 37.53 -78.56
CA TRP A 690 -26.47 37.20 -77.75
C TRP A 690 -27.30 36.06 -78.34
N ASP A 691 -27.58 36.11 -79.65
CA ASP A 691 -28.42 35.09 -80.30
C ASP A 691 -27.76 33.70 -80.29
N LYS A 692 -26.42 33.65 -80.42
CA LYS A 692 -25.67 32.38 -80.32
C LYS A 692 -25.62 31.87 -78.88
N ALA A 693 -25.51 32.78 -77.91
CA ALA A 693 -25.53 32.44 -76.49
C ALA A 693 -26.91 31.90 -76.07
N ILE A 694 -28.00 32.57 -76.48
CA ILE A 694 -29.39 32.14 -76.22
C ILE A 694 -29.62 30.74 -76.77
N HIS A 695 -29.26 30.47 -78.02
CA HIS A 695 -29.45 29.15 -78.63
C HIS A 695 -28.73 28.03 -77.86
N ILE A 696 -27.50 28.27 -77.41
CA ILE A 696 -26.77 27.30 -76.58
C ILE A 696 -27.45 27.09 -75.23
N PHE A 697 -27.86 28.16 -74.55
CA PHE A 697 -28.51 28.03 -73.24
C PHE A 697 -29.91 27.39 -73.32
N GLU A 698 -30.64 27.59 -74.42
CA GLU A 698 -31.91 26.90 -74.70
C GLU A 698 -31.69 25.39 -74.89
N ASN A 699 -30.65 25.00 -75.65
CA ASN A 699 -30.28 23.59 -75.80
C ASN A 699 -29.89 22.95 -74.46
N ILE A 700 -29.13 23.67 -73.63
CA ILE A 700 -28.78 23.20 -72.28
C ILE A 700 -30.02 23.02 -71.40
N THR A 701 -30.98 23.96 -71.46
CA THR A 701 -32.22 23.89 -70.69
C THR A 701 -33.08 22.69 -71.13
N ALA A 702 -32.96 22.26 -72.39
CA ALA A 702 -33.62 21.04 -72.89
C ALA A 702 -32.90 19.75 -72.45
N MET A 703 -31.57 19.78 -72.31
CA MET A 703 -30.75 18.64 -71.86
C MET A 703 -30.80 18.43 -70.34
N ASP A 704 -30.82 19.53 -69.58
CA ASP A 704 -30.91 19.52 -68.12
C ASP A 704 -31.88 20.63 -67.66
N PRO A 705 -33.16 20.28 -67.46
CA PRO A 705 -34.18 21.22 -66.98
C PRO A 705 -33.87 21.78 -65.58
N ASP A 706 -33.08 21.07 -64.78
CA ASP A 706 -32.75 21.45 -63.40
C ASP A 706 -31.55 22.43 -63.32
N LEU A 707 -30.83 22.63 -64.44
CA LEU A 707 -29.75 23.61 -64.55
C LEU A 707 -30.30 25.04 -64.77
N HIS A 708 -30.96 25.55 -63.75
CA HIS A 708 -31.64 26.85 -63.75
C HIS A 708 -30.76 28.05 -64.14
N VAL A 709 -29.43 27.95 -64.01
CA VAL A 709 -28.52 29.03 -64.38
C VAL A 709 -28.51 29.31 -65.89
N ALA A 710 -28.82 28.33 -66.74
CA ALA A 710 -28.98 28.55 -68.18
C ALA A 710 -30.14 29.53 -68.46
N GLN A 711 -31.26 29.38 -67.75
CA GLN A 711 -32.41 30.29 -67.84
C GLN A 711 -32.08 31.71 -67.38
N VAL A 712 -31.23 31.84 -66.36
CA VAL A 712 -30.73 33.16 -65.91
C VAL A 712 -29.97 33.85 -67.04
N TYR A 713 -29.12 33.12 -67.76
CA TYR A 713 -28.37 33.67 -68.88
C TYR A 713 -29.22 33.95 -70.13
N ILE A 714 -30.24 33.14 -70.44
CA ILE A 714 -31.22 33.45 -71.49
C ILE A 714 -31.88 34.80 -71.21
N LYS A 715 -32.40 34.98 -69.99
CA LYS A 715 -33.04 36.24 -69.57
C LYS A 715 -32.07 37.42 -69.66
N ARG A 716 -30.83 37.26 -69.15
CA ARG A 716 -29.79 38.30 -69.22
C ARG A 716 -29.43 38.67 -70.67
N CYS A 717 -29.33 37.69 -71.57
CA CYS A 717 -29.09 37.96 -72.99
C CYS A 717 -30.22 38.77 -73.61
N PHE A 718 -31.48 38.44 -73.31
CA PHE A 718 -32.63 39.23 -73.77
C PHE A 718 -32.62 40.66 -73.22
N ASP A 719 -32.31 40.83 -71.93
CA ASP A 719 -32.25 42.14 -71.28
C ASP A 719 -31.11 43.00 -71.88
N LEU A 720 -29.92 42.42 -72.07
CA LEU A 720 -28.77 43.11 -72.69
C LEU A 720 -28.94 43.33 -74.19
N LYS A 721 -29.78 42.54 -74.88
CA LYS A 721 -30.17 42.80 -76.26
C LYS A 721 -31.12 44.01 -76.35
N LYS A 722 -31.98 44.22 -75.35
CA LYS A 722 -32.86 45.40 -75.24
C LYS A 722 -32.10 46.65 -74.76
N SER A 723 -31.11 46.49 -73.88
CA SER A 723 -30.28 47.58 -73.35
C SER A 723 -28.80 47.20 -73.42
N PRO A 724 -28.12 47.45 -74.56
CA PRO A 724 -26.74 47.03 -74.77
C PRO A 724 -25.75 47.72 -73.81
N PRO A 725 -24.76 46.99 -73.28
CA PRO A 725 -23.76 47.58 -72.41
C PRO A 725 -22.74 48.43 -73.21
N PRO A 726 -22.02 49.36 -72.55
CA PRO A 726 -20.99 50.22 -73.15
C PRO A 726 -19.93 49.46 -73.97
N VAL A 727 -19.24 50.13 -74.91
CA VAL A 727 -18.23 49.49 -75.80
C VAL A 727 -17.05 48.90 -75.02
N ASP A 728 -16.74 49.41 -73.84
CA ASP A 728 -15.70 48.94 -72.92
C ASP A 728 -16.18 47.90 -71.88
N TRP A 729 -17.39 47.35 -72.04
CA TRP A 729 -17.91 46.30 -71.16
C TRP A 729 -16.99 45.07 -71.14
N ASP A 730 -16.58 44.69 -69.93
CA ASP A 730 -15.60 43.66 -69.61
C ASP A 730 -16.22 42.26 -69.45
N GLY A 731 -17.47 42.09 -69.88
CA GLY A 731 -18.20 40.81 -69.78
C GLY A 731 -18.71 40.49 -68.38
N VAL A 732 -18.60 41.43 -67.43
CA VAL A 732 -19.04 41.25 -66.04
C VAL A 732 -20.44 41.81 -65.84
N TYR A 733 -21.33 40.97 -65.30
CA TYR A 733 -22.64 41.44 -64.86
C TYR A 733 -22.52 42.10 -63.48
N THR A 734 -22.83 43.40 -63.39
CA THR A 734 -22.89 44.12 -62.11
C THR A 734 -24.31 44.07 -61.58
N MET A 735 -24.52 43.39 -60.45
CA MET A 735 -25.83 43.32 -59.80
C MET A 735 -26.24 44.72 -59.30
N THR A 736 -27.39 45.23 -59.76
CA THR A 736 -27.93 46.55 -59.40
C THR A 736 -28.90 46.52 -58.22
N THR A 737 -29.28 45.34 -57.74
CA THR A 737 -30.07 45.14 -56.51
C THR A 737 -29.29 44.31 -55.51
N LYS A 738 -29.47 44.64 -54.22
CA LYS A 738 -28.85 43.97 -53.08
C LYS A 738 -29.22 42.49 -53.01
#